data_AF-A0A7C7AEM4-F1
#
_entry.id   AF-A0A7C7AEM4-F1
#
_cell.length_a   1.000
_cell.length_b   1.000
_cell.length_c   1.000
_cell.angle_alpha   90.00
_cell.angle_beta   90.00
_cell.angle_gamma   90.00
#
_symmetry.space_group_name_H-M   'P 1'
#
loop_
_entity.id
_entity.type
_entity.pdbx_description
1 polymer ?
#
loop_
_entity_poly.entity_id
_entity_poly.type
_entity_poly.pdbx_seq_one_letter_code
_entity_poly.pdbx_strand_id
1 'polypeptide(L)'
;MPNLEQLKSYAEKMAVENTIVSSGRNIKPKLPKLEEDNQILIKAYKSTNEEVKSRGSIVPAAEWLLDNYYVIEEQFKEIQFSIRKNFFKDLPILAKGKYSGYPRIYGISAAMVEHLDGKIDEDTIVAVLEAYQNHSPLTSKELWAFPTMLRICLLQRIKDIAVYISESMTQRKLADQWAVKLMESLARCREDNQKSDELRKTIAEHDAQIGIIKPAYAERLLHRLRDEGPDSAPIVRWVDGKLAVLNTSADDIVHQVHQEQAAKQGSMGNAITSLRAINILKWEEIYEQLSILEKILKQDPAGIYHQMDFASRDYYRKKVERLSRKYGCDELEVAVKALECARENKESSSEKYRHVGYYIVDQGRSLLEKKLGGKGRSYNRTTLNAVIYFGSISVLTIGGWFAFLACIRLTGNDTALLKMILAAVCSFLPIWSIAVGLVHWIVTRVCKPYHIPKLELKDGIPDEYRTMVVIPTLLTDEKRVIELVEQMEVLYLANQEENLHFALVGDYKDGPEEHNEKDKAIVETGTRLIEELNKRYEREDIFYFFHRHRQWNENQKAWMGWERKRGALTEFNALLAGDQNTSYSIQVGDLSVLKKIKYVITLDADTQLPRDTAKKLIGAIAHPLNKPVLNEEGTRVVEGYGLLQPRIGISVDSASRSFFSLTFSGQTGVDPYTTAVSDVYQDLFHEGIFTGKGIYDPEVFNKILKDAIPDNSVLSHDLLEGSYVRAGLATDIELIDGYPAHYIGYSLRLHRWVRGDWQLLPWLFSRVRNQKGEKVNNPINIISKWKILDNMRRSLLSPALYLMLVLSFIVLPGSVVQWIGLAILTLILPLVTDLAGKLVSGTGDNTGFRLSSIFEGTRNLAVQILLTFVFLAHQAYLMTDAVIRSVWRVTVSHKNMLEWVTAADSDRKFRGELIDYWLKMKESVILSVVFCLIAAFAGQETWILSLLATAFWVSSPYIAYCVGRPKGKKIPMLSEDQILKIRFIARRTWKYFEDLVNENENWLPPDNFQHEPPTGAAHRTSPTNIGLHLMSVLSARDLGYIGTLNAVERIENTIRTLNKLEKWKGHFYNWYNTANLKPLHPLYVSTVDNGNLVGYLITLIQGVEELLKRPLIGKECVYGLRDIIIADCEKTSLEHQSLLNVMLNSEKISVTEWQMLLDDLKGQEEALDNRIAEYERELNLLIPWAKLLQKIPAPLLNEKGAYKNAAQKLSELLQKLNGSLSIQFLYDNYLEILKALSGTIASLTRDANRSPGF
;
A
#
# COMPACT_ATOMS: atom_id res chain seq x y z
N MET A 1 20.20 -2.20 -39.03
CA MET A 1 20.67 -2.23 -37.63
C MET A 1 22.17 -2.50 -37.68
N PRO A 2 23.00 -1.86 -36.85
CA PRO A 2 24.38 -2.32 -36.69
C PRO A 2 24.35 -3.81 -36.32
N ASN A 3 25.26 -4.60 -36.91
CA ASN A 3 25.38 -6.01 -36.54
C ASN A 3 25.76 -6.07 -35.05
N LEU A 4 25.08 -6.90 -34.25
CA LEU A 4 25.37 -7.07 -32.82
C LEU A 4 26.87 -7.35 -32.57
N GLU A 5 27.53 -8.03 -33.52
CA GLU A 5 28.98 -8.27 -33.49
C GLU A 5 29.82 -6.98 -33.61
N GLN A 6 29.40 -6.03 -34.45
CA GLN A 6 30.08 -4.73 -34.58
C GLN A 6 29.97 -3.94 -33.27
N LEU A 7 28.81 -4.03 -32.60
CA LEU A 7 28.57 -3.39 -31.31
C LEU A 7 29.44 -4.01 -30.20
N LYS A 8 29.59 -5.35 -30.18
CA LYS A 8 30.48 -6.06 -29.25
C LYS A 8 31.95 -5.67 -29.45
N SER A 9 32.42 -5.68 -30.70
CA SER A 9 33.81 -5.27 -31.04
C SER A 9 34.08 -3.81 -30.64
N TYR A 10 33.10 -2.92 -30.83
CA TYR A 10 33.19 -1.53 -30.37
C TYR A 10 33.30 -1.44 -28.84
N ALA A 11 32.53 -2.23 -28.09
CA ALA A 11 32.59 -2.27 -26.63
C ALA A 11 33.94 -2.81 -26.11
N GLU A 12 34.50 -3.85 -26.74
CA GLU A 12 35.82 -4.40 -26.40
C GLU A 12 36.93 -3.37 -26.62
N LYS A 13 36.92 -2.68 -27.78
CA LYS A 13 37.87 -1.61 -28.07
C LYS A 13 37.80 -0.49 -27.03
N MET A 14 36.58 -0.08 -26.67
CA MET A 14 36.36 0.93 -25.64
C MET A 14 36.91 0.48 -24.27
N ALA A 15 36.76 -0.80 -23.91
CA ALA A 15 37.26 -1.33 -22.65
C ALA A 15 38.80 -1.29 -22.54
N VAL A 16 39.51 -1.48 -23.66
CA VAL A 16 40.98 -1.38 -23.72
C VAL A 16 41.45 0.08 -23.65
N GLU A 17 40.74 1.00 -24.30
CA GLU A 17 41.10 2.43 -24.33
C GLU A 17 40.79 3.16 -23.01
N ASN A 18 39.79 2.70 -22.26
CA ASN A 18 39.34 3.32 -21.02
C ASN A 18 40.34 3.09 -19.87
N THR A 19 41.03 4.15 -19.48
CA THR A 19 41.89 4.17 -18.28
C THR A 19 41.13 4.79 -17.10
N ILE A 20 41.08 4.10 -15.97
CA ILE A 20 40.33 4.54 -14.78
C ILE A 20 41.23 5.04 -13.64
N VAL A 21 40.71 5.99 -12.87
CA VAL A 21 41.27 6.42 -11.58
C VAL A 21 40.21 6.20 -10.50
N SER A 22 40.64 5.69 -9.35
CA SER A 22 39.77 5.58 -8.17
C SER A 22 39.37 6.97 -7.69
N SER A 23 38.08 7.24 -7.59
CA SER A 23 37.57 8.47 -6.96
C SER A 23 37.94 8.48 -5.47
N GLY A 24 38.79 9.42 -5.05
CA GLY A 24 39.18 9.63 -3.66
C GLY A 24 38.62 10.92 -3.08
N ARG A 25 38.98 11.27 -1.83
CA ARG A 25 38.57 12.54 -1.19
C ARG A 25 38.90 13.80 -2.02
N ASN A 26 39.90 13.72 -2.90
CA ASN A 26 40.40 14.86 -3.69
C ASN A 26 39.90 14.89 -5.15
N ILE A 27 39.25 13.85 -5.67
CA ILE A 27 38.77 13.78 -7.06
C ILE A 27 37.30 13.35 -7.06
N LYS A 28 36.39 14.29 -7.29
CA LYS A 28 34.94 14.03 -7.41
C LYS A 28 34.57 13.80 -8.88
N PRO A 29 33.70 12.83 -9.18
CA PRO A 29 33.21 12.64 -10.55
C PRO A 29 32.46 13.88 -11.01
N LYS A 30 32.72 14.32 -12.25
CA LYS A 30 31.88 15.30 -12.94
C LYS A 30 30.53 14.64 -13.20
N LEU A 31 29.46 15.31 -12.78
CA LEU A 31 28.09 14.89 -13.10
C LEU A 31 27.56 15.73 -14.26
N PRO A 32 26.73 15.14 -15.14
CA PRO A 32 26.05 15.88 -16.20
C PRO A 32 25.13 16.96 -15.61
N LYS A 33 25.01 18.08 -16.32
CA LYS A 33 24.29 19.29 -15.87
C LYS A 33 22.79 19.19 -16.11
N LEU A 34 22.16 18.27 -15.41
CA LEU A 34 20.74 17.93 -15.57
C LEU A 34 19.78 19.10 -15.37
N GLU A 35 20.01 19.99 -14.39
CA GLU A 35 19.10 21.11 -14.15
C GLU A 35 19.10 22.12 -15.32
N GLU A 36 20.28 22.39 -15.89
CA GLU A 36 20.41 23.23 -17.09
C GLU A 36 19.72 22.55 -18.28
N ASP A 37 19.94 21.24 -18.46
CA ASP A 37 19.31 20.44 -19.52
C ASP A 37 17.76 20.46 -19.41
N ASN A 38 17.20 20.39 -18.20
CA ASN A 38 15.76 20.47 -17.95
C ASN A 38 15.18 21.86 -18.20
N GLN A 39 15.87 22.93 -17.81
CA GLN A 39 15.43 24.29 -18.12
C GLN A 39 15.34 24.53 -19.63
N ILE A 40 16.30 23.99 -20.39
CA ILE A 40 16.29 24.03 -21.85
C ILE A 40 15.08 23.27 -22.40
N LEU A 41 14.81 22.05 -21.90
CA LEU A 41 13.64 21.25 -22.31
C LEU A 41 12.31 21.93 -21.99
N ILE A 42 12.15 22.50 -20.79
CA ILE A 42 10.96 23.26 -20.38
C ILE A 42 10.75 24.43 -21.35
N LYS A 43 11.81 25.18 -21.66
CA LYS A 43 11.75 26.33 -22.56
C LYS A 43 11.36 25.91 -23.97
N ALA A 44 11.97 24.84 -24.49
CA ALA A 44 11.66 24.29 -25.80
C ALA A 44 10.20 23.80 -25.86
N TYR A 45 9.72 23.08 -24.85
CA TYR A 45 8.34 22.62 -24.75
C TYR A 45 7.34 23.78 -24.72
N LYS A 46 7.55 24.78 -23.85
CA LYS A 46 6.66 25.96 -23.75
C LYS A 46 6.60 26.73 -25.07
N SER A 47 7.76 27.02 -25.66
CA SER A 47 7.85 27.73 -26.94
C SER A 47 7.16 26.95 -28.07
N THR A 48 7.28 25.62 -28.07
CA THR A 48 6.62 24.75 -29.06
C THR A 48 5.11 24.77 -28.87
N ASN A 49 4.64 24.61 -27.63
CA ASN A 49 3.22 24.57 -27.30
C ASN A 49 2.50 25.91 -27.62
N GLU A 50 3.12 27.04 -27.29
CA GLU A 50 2.60 28.37 -27.62
C GLU A 50 2.45 28.57 -29.14
N GLU A 51 3.45 28.16 -29.92
CA GLU A 51 3.43 28.32 -31.38
C GLU A 51 2.35 27.42 -32.02
N VAL A 52 2.24 26.16 -31.59
CA VAL A 52 1.20 25.22 -32.06
C VAL A 52 -0.20 25.77 -31.79
N LYS A 53 -0.45 26.33 -30.61
CA LYS A 53 -1.73 26.99 -30.27
C LYS A 53 -2.05 28.19 -31.16
N SER A 54 -1.03 28.89 -31.66
CA SER A 54 -1.23 30.13 -32.42
C SER A 54 -1.49 29.93 -33.92
N ARG A 55 -0.97 28.86 -34.54
CA ARG A 55 -0.85 28.78 -36.02
C ARG A 55 -1.08 27.39 -36.65
N GLY A 56 -1.31 26.33 -35.87
CA GLY A 56 -1.80 25.04 -36.37
C GLY A 56 -0.83 24.15 -37.17
N SER A 57 0.38 24.61 -37.56
CA SER A 57 1.37 23.76 -38.24
C SER A 57 2.44 23.23 -37.27
N ILE A 58 2.58 21.90 -37.16
CA ILE A 58 3.53 21.24 -36.26
C ILE A 58 4.72 20.67 -37.06
N VAL A 59 5.94 20.81 -36.56
CA VAL A 59 7.09 20.03 -37.07
C VAL A 59 6.91 18.59 -36.57
N PRO A 60 6.96 17.53 -37.40
CA PRO A 60 6.67 16.16 -36.95
C PRO A 60 7.49 15.67 -35.73
N ALA A 61 8.72 16.15 -35.55
CA ALA A 61 9.54 15.84 -34.37
C ALA A 61 9.05 16.55 -33.07
N ALA A 62 8.29 17.64 -33.20
CA ALA A 62 7.71 18.40 -32.09
C ALA A 62 6.48 17.72 -31.48
N GLU A 63 5.72 16.94 -32.26
CA GLU A 63 4.59 16.12 -31.77
C GLU A 63 5.07 15.14 -30.69
N TRP A 64 6.16 14.43 -30.97
CA TRP A 64 6.78 13.53 -29.99
C TRP A 64 7.17 14.23 -28.68
N LEU A 65 7.68 15.46 -28.75
CA LEU A 65 8.02 16.23 -27.54
C LEU A 65 6.77 16.60 -26.75
N LEU A 66 5.71 17.07 -27.41
CA LEU A 66 4.48 17.52 -26.77
C LEU A 66 3.74 16.34 -26.12
N ASP A 67 3.54 15.25 -26.87
CA ASP A 67 2.77 14.10 -26.45
C ASP A 67 3.42 13.32 -25.31
N ASN A 68 4.75 13.42 -25.17
CA ASN A 68 5.52 12.61 -24.23
C ASN A 68 6.27 13.46 -23.19
N TYR A 69 5.98 14.76 -23.10
CA TYR A 69 6.66 15.64 -22.14
C TYR A 69 6.49 15.18 -20.69
N TYR A 70 5.32 14.61 -20.35
CA TYR A 70 5.08 14.06 -19.01
C TYR A 70 6.06 12.94 -18.65
N VAL A 71 6.44 12.08 -19.61
CA VAL A 71 7.44 11.01 -19.42
C VAL A 71 8.80 11.62 -19.14
N ILE A 72 9.18 12.64 -19.91
CA ILE A 72 10.45 13.36 -19.74
C ILE A 72 10.51 14.01 -18.36
N GLU A 73 9.42 14.67 -17.94
CA GLU A 73 9.32 15.32 -16.64
C GLU A 73 9.41 14.31 -15.48
N GLU A 74 8.71 13.19 -15.59
CA GLU A 74 8.75 12.08 -14.62
C GLU A 74 10.18 11.52 -14.50
N GLN A 75 10.82 11.20 -15.62
CA GLN A 75 12.18 10.69 -15.64
C GLN A 75 13.19 11.67 -15.05
N PHE A 76 13.02 12.96 -15.30
CA PHE A 76 13.85 13.98 -14.69
C PHE A 76 13.72 13.98 -13.16
N LYS A 77 12.50 13.94 -12.63
CA LYS A 77 12.24 13.89 -11.18
C LYS A 77 12.88 12.66 -10.54
N GLU A 78 12.77 11.49 -11.17
CA GLU A 78 13.39 10.24 -10.69
C GLU A 78 14.92 10.31 -10.65
N ILE A 79 15.55 10.83 -11.72
CA ILE A 79 17.00 10.99 -11.80
C ILE A 79 17.49 12.01 -10.76
N GLN A 80 16.78 13.13 -10.61
CA GLN A 80 17.11 14.16 -9.63
C GLN A 80 17.08 13.60 -8.20
N PHE A 81 16.09 12.75 -7.89
CA PHE A 81 16.02 12.05 -6.61
C PHE A 81 17.21 11.08 -6.42
N SER A 82 17.60 10.35 -7.46
CA SER A 82 18.71 9.39 -7.43
C SER A 82 20.08 10.06 -7.22
N ILE A 83 20.31 11.21 -7.85
CA ILE A 83 21.55 12.01 -7.70
C ILE A 83 21.70 12.56 -6.28
N ARG A 84 20.59 13.01 -5.67
CA ARG A 84 20.60 13.58 -4.30
C ARG A 84 21.09 12.60 -3.24
N LYS A 85 20.87 11.29 -3.42
CA LYS A 85 21.28 10.24 -2.48
C LYS A 85 22.81 9.98 -2.42
N ASN A 86 23.65 10.82 -3.06
CA ASN A 86 25.10 10.62 -3.20
C ASN A 86 25.46 9.25 -3.82
N PHE A 87 24.55 8.64 -4.58
CA PHE A 87 24.72 7.28 -5.11
C PHE A 87 25.96 7.15 -6.01
N PHE A 88 26.28 8.21 -6.76
CA PHE A 88 27.40 8.27 -7.71
C PHE A 88 28.76 8.61 -7.08
N LYS A 89 28.78 8.84 -5.76
CA LYS A 89 30.03 9.02 -5.01
C LYS A 89 30.81 7.71 -5.06
N ASP A 90 32.13 7.74 -5.19
CA ASP A 90 32.98 6.53 -5.20
C ASP A 90 32.94 5.68 -6.50
N LEU A 91 32.36 6.18 -7.60
CA LEU A 91 32.42 5.50 -8.91
C LEU A 91 33.79 5.71 -9.60
N PRO A 92 34.34 4.68 -10.30
CA PRO A 92 35.55 4.83 -11.11
C PRO A 92 35.41 5.92 -12.19
N ILE A 93 36.42 6.77 -12.31
CA ILE A 93 36.43 7.94 -13.19
C ILE A 93 37.34 7.69 -14.39
N LEU A 94 36.94 8.12 -15.59
CA LEU A 94 37.79 8.06 -16.77
C LEU A 94 38.91 9.12 -16.70
N ALA A 95 40.15 8.66 -16.87
CA ALA A 95 41.35 9.51 -16.82
C ALA A 95 41.56 10.29 -18.14
N LYS A 96 41.29 9.65 -19.28
CA LYS A 96 41.57 10.15 -20.64
C LYS A 96 40.34 10.03 -21.55
N GLY A 97 40.37 10.70 -22.70
CA GLY A 97 39.30 10.66 -23.72
C GLY A 97 38.23 11.75 -23.59
N LYS A 98 37.21 11.70 -24.48
CA LYS A 98 36.09 12.68 -24.60
C LYS A 98 35.37 12.92 -23.28
N TYR A 99 35.26 11.88 -22.44
CA TYR A 99 34.54 11.90 -21.16
C TYR A 99 35.47 11.93 -19.95
N SER A 100 36.69 12.48 -20.08
CA SER A 100 37.63 12.62 -18.96
C SER A 100 37.01 13.39 -17.78
N GLY A 101 37.11 12.80 -16.58
CA GLY A 101 36.51 13.31 -15.35
C GLY A 101 35.07 12.86 -15.08
N TYR A 102 34.40 12.17 -16.00
CA TYR A 102 33.09 11.55 -15.78
C TYR A 102 33.22 10.10 -15.30
N PRO A 103 32.20 9.53 -14.64
CA PRO A 103 32.16 8.10 -14.31
C PRO A 103 32.32 7.24 -15.57
N ARG A 104 33.09 6.15 -15.48
CA ARG A 104 33.26 5.17 -16.58
C ARG A 104 31.94 4.75 -17.19
N ILE A 105 30.97 4.44 -16.33
CA ILE A 105 29.64 3.99 -16.75
C ILE A 105 28.85 5.04 -17.54
N TYR A 106 29.10 6.33 -17.33
CA TYR A 106 28.54 7.41 -18.15
C TYR A 106 29.16 7.40 -19.56
N GLY A 107 30.48 7.22 -19.66
CA GLY A 107 31.15 7.10 -20.96
C GLY A 107 30.63 5.93 -21.79
N ILE A 108 30.41 4.77 -21.15
CA ILE A 108 29.79 3.59 -21.78
C ILE A 108 28.38 3.91 -22.27
N SER A 109 27.55 4.52 -21.40
CA SER A 109 26.17 4.88 -21.72
C SER A 109 26.08 5.89 -22.88
N ALA A 110 26.93 6.91 -22.86
CA ALA A 110 26.96 7.95 -23.88
C ALA A 110 27.40 7.41 -25.25
N ALA A 111 28.45 6.57 -25.27
CA ALA A 111 28.92 5.93 -26.49
C ALA A 111 27.85 5.00 -27.09
N MET A 112 27.09 4.29 -26.24
CA MET A 112 26.02 3.40 -26.66
C MET A 112 24.83 4.18 -27.27
N VAL A 113 24.38 5.26 -26.63
CA VAL A 113 23.31 6.13 -27.15
C VAL A 113 23.74 6.79 -28.48
N GLU A 114 25.00 7.20 -28.59
CA GLU A 114 25.56 7.81 -29.81
C GLU A 114 25.64 6.80 -30.97
N HIS A 115 26.11 5.58 -30.72
CA HIS A 115 26.28 4.54 -31.74
C HIS A 115 24.94 3.93 -32.23
N LEU A 116 23.93 3.85 -31.35
CA LEU A 116 22.62 3.25 -31.67
C LEU A 116 21.54 4.29 -31.99
N ASP A 117 21.90 5.57 -32.09
CA ASP A 117 20.97 6.69 -32.30
C ASP A 117 19.76 6.65 -31.35
N GLY A 118 20.04 6.36 -30.07
CA GLY A 118 19.03 6.29 -29.01
C GLY A 118 18.12 5.06 -29.04
N LYS A 119 18.26 4.11 -29.97
CA LYS A 119 17.49 2.85 -30.00
C LYS A 119 18.16 1.79 -29.14
N ILE A 120 17.60 1.53 -27.96
CA ILE A 120 18.17 0.64 -26.96
C ILE A 120 17.11 -0.32 -26.46
N ASP A 121 17.51 -1.59 -26.37
CA ASP A 121 16.73 -2.70 -25.82
C ASP A 121 17.59 -3.52 -24.85
N GLU A 122 17.00 -4.54 -24.24
CA GLU A 122 17.69 -5.41 -23.28
C GLU A 122 18.90 -6.14 -23.90
N ASP A 123 18.71 -6.72 -25.09
CA ASP A 123 19.75 -7.49 -25.78
C ASP A 123 20.98 -6.65 -26.10
N THR A 124 20.79 -5.40 -26.55
CA THR A 124 21.88 -4.46 -26.82
C THR A 124 22.61 -4.05 -25.54
N ILE A 125 21.89 -3.80 -24.44
CA ILE A 125 22.50 -3.50 -23.13
C ILE A 125 23.39 -4.66 -22.67
N VAL A 126 22.83 -5.88 -22.68
CA VAL A 126 23.53 -7.08 -22.22
C VAL A 126 24.77 -7.32 -23.07
N ALA A 127 24.64 -7.29 -24.40
CA ALA A 127 25.74 -7.55 -25.32
C ALA A 127 26.91 -6.57 -25.13
N VAL A 128 26.63 -5.27 -24.96
CA VAL A 128 27.66 -4.23 -24.74
C VAL A 128 28.37 -4.44 -23.41
N LEU A 129 27.61 -4.66 -22.33
CA LEU A 129 28.18 -4.79 -20.99
C LEU A 129 28.96 -6.10 -20.81
N GLU A 130 28.52 -7.20 -21.41
CA GLU A 130 29.29 -8.46 -21.42
C GLU A 130 30.61 -8.30 -22.18
N ALA A 131 30.57 -7.76 -23.41
CA ALA A 131 31.76 -7.56 -24.23
C ALA A 131 32.76 -6.60 -23.56
N TYR A 132 32.28 -5.54 -22.92
CA TYR A 132 33.12 -4.61 -22.17
C TYR A 132 33.83 -5.30 -20.98
N GLN A 133 33.11 -6.14 -20.24
CA GLN A 133 33.62 -6.80 -19.04
C GLN A 133 34.67 -7.89 -19.32
N ASN A 134 34.77 -8.38 -20.57
CA ASN A 134 35.82 -9.31 -20.98
C ASN A 134 37.24 -8.75 -20.78
N HIS A 135 37.40 -7.43 -20.87
CA HIS A 135 38.69 -6.75 -20.66
C HIS A 135 38.76 -6.00 -19.33
N SER A 136 37.64 -5.41 -18.87
CA SER A 136 37.63 -4.58 -17.67
C SER A 136 36.38 -4.83 -16.83
N PRO A 137 36.47 -5.63 -15.75
CA PRO A 137 35.35 -5.90 -14.85
C PRO A 137 34.65 -4.63 -14.35
N LEU A 138 33.31 -4.66 -14.33
CA LEU A 138 32.50 -3.61 -13.75
C LEU A 138 32.19 -3.96 -12.29
N THR A 139 32.29 -2.96 -11.41
CA THR A 139 31.92 -3.13 -10.00
C THR A 139 30.40 -3.25 -9.85
N SER A 140 29.94 -3.83 -8.73
CA SER A 140 28.50 -3.93 -8.44
C SER A 140 27.82 -2.57 -8.48
N LYS A 141 28.49 -1.53 -7.97
CA LYS A 141 27.97 -0.17 -7.93
C LYS A 141 27.85 0.46 -9.32
N GLU A 142 28.74 0.14 -10.25
CA GLU A 142 28.66 0.62 -11.63
C GLU A 142 27.48 -0.01 -12.36
N LEU A 143 27.27 -1.32 -12.23
CA LEU A 143 26.11 -1.98 -12.84
C LEU A 143 24.79 -1.40 -12.31
N TRP A 144 24.67 -1.14 -11.00
CA TRP A 144 23.47 -0.48 -10.46
C TRP A 144 23.31 0.98 -10.90
N ALA A 145 24.40 1.68 -11.23
CA ALA A 145 24.35 3.07 -11.71
C ALA A 145 24.03 3.18 -13.21
N PHE A 146 24.18 2.09 -13.97
CA PHE A 146 24.05 2.10 -15.43
C PHE A 146 22.67 2.56 -15.93
N PRO A 147 21.52 2.08 -15.43
CA PRO A 147 20.21 2.50 -15.94
C PRO A 147 19.98 4.00 -15.80
N THR A 148 20.38 4.57 -14.65
CA THR A 148 20.26 6.01 -14.43
C THR A 148 21.15 6.79 -15.39
N MET A 149 22.39 6.33 -15.63
CA MET A 149 23.32 6.99 -16.55
C MET A 149 22.83 6.90 -18.00
N LEU A 150 22.25 5.78 -18.38
CA LEU A 150 21.63 5.59 -19.68
C LEU A 150 20.44 6.53 -19.89
N ARG A 151 19.55 6.66 -18.89
CA ARG A 151 18.44 7.62 -18.93
C ARG A 151 18.94 9.06 -19.05
N ILE A 152 20.01 9.42 -18.35
CA ILE A 152 20.61 10.75 -18.47
C ILE A 152 21.09 11.00 -19.91
N CYS A 153 21.81 10.05 -20.51
CA CYS A 153 22.28 10.17 -21.89
C CYS A 153 21.12 10.28 -22.89
N LEU A 154 20.03 9.54 -22.68
CA LEU A 154 18.81 9.63 -23.50
C LEU A 154 18.11 10.99 -23.35
N LEU A 155 18.00 11.53 -22.13
CA LEU A 155 17.46 12.88 -21.90
C LEU A 155 18.32 13.96 -22.56
N GLN A 156 19.65 13.81 -22.53
CA GLN A 156 20.55 14.72 -23.24
C GLN A 156 20.32 14.66 -24.75
N ARG A 157 20.13 13.46 -25.31
CA ARG A 157 19.77 13.29 -26.72
C ARG A 157 18.44 13.97 -27.06
N ILE A 158 17.41 13.79 -26.25
CA ILE A 158 16.10 14.45 -26.42
C ILE A 158 16.24 15.97 -26.36
N LYS A 159 17.01 16.49 -25.40
CA LYS A 159 17.30 17.92 -25.29
C LYS A 159 17.99 18.44 -26.55
N ASP A 160 19.01 17.76 -27.06
CA ASP A 160 19.71 18.19 -28.27
C ASP A 160 18.74 18.26 -29.48
N ILE A 161 17.80 17.31 -29.58
CA ILE A 161 16.75 17.32 -30.61
C ILE A 161 15.73 18.45 -30.35
N ALA A 162 15.34 18.69 -29.10
CA ALA A 162 14.41 19.77 -28.73
C ALA A 162 14.99 21.16 -29.02
N VAL A 163 16.29 21.35 -28.83
CA VAL A 163 17.00 22.57 -29.23
C VAL A 163 16.94 22.75 -30.74
N TYR A 164 17.23 21.70 -31.52
CA TYR A 164 17.09 21.74 -32.98
C TYR A 164 15.67 22.12 -33.43
N ILE A 165 14.64 21.54 -32.79
CA ILE A 165 13.23 21.86 -33.07
C ILE A 165 12.96 23.35 -32.78
N SER A 166 13.38 23.85 -31.61
CA SER A 166 13.20 25.24 -31.21
C SER A 166 13.90 26.23 -32.15
N GLU A 167 15.14 25.93 -32.55
CA GLU A 167 15.89 26.73 -33.51
C GLU A 167 15.22 26.71 -34.90
N SER A 168 14.82 25.53 -35.38
CA SER A 168 14.13 25.36 -36.66
C SER A 168 12.82 26.16 -36.69
N MET A 169 12.01 26.11 -35.63
CA MET A 169 10.78 26.92 -35.54
C MET A 169 11.07 28.42 -35.54
N THR A 170 12.11 28.85 -34.83
CA THR A 170 12.52 30.27 -34.82
C THR A 170 12.89 30.75 -36.22
N GLN A 171 13.62 29.93 -36.98
CA GLN A 171 13.96 30.22 -38.38
C GLN A 171 12.72 30.27 -39.27
N ARG A 172 11.79 29.32 -39.12
CA ARG A 172 10.52 29.30 -39.85
C ARG A 172 9.66 30.53 -39.57
N LYS A 173 9.57 30.95 -38.31
CA LYS A 173 8.83 32.16 -37.89
C LYS A 173 9.43 33.43 -38.50
N LEU A 174 10.75 33.51 -38.53
CA LEU A 174 11.46 34.61 -39.17
C LEU A 174 11.22 34.63 -40.69
N ALA A 175 11.19 33.45 -41.33
CA ALA A 175 10.85 33.30 -42.75
C ALA A 175 9.42 33.76 -43.05
N ASP A 176 8.44 33.39 -42.21
CA ASP A 176 7.04 33.82 -42.37
C ASP A 176 6.89 35.35 -42.24
N GLN A 177 7.58 35.97 -41.27
CA GLN A 177 7.56 37.43 -41.10
C GLN A 177 8.14 38.16 -42.32
N TRP A 178 9.24 37.63 -42.86
CA TRP A 178 9.86 38.19 -44.06
C TRP A 178 9.05 37.92 -45.32
N ALA A 179 8.40 36.76 -45.43
CA ALA A 179 7.49 36.45 -46.53
C ALA A 179 6.36 37.50 -46.61
N VAL A 180 5.73 37.84 -45.48
CA VAL A 180 4.70 38.89 -45.43
C VAL A 180 5.27 40.25 -45.84
N LYS A 181 6.40 40.68 -45.24
CA LYS A 181 7.01 41.98 -45.58
C LYS A 181 7.41 42.08 -47.05
N LEU A 182 8.01 41.03 -47.60
CA LEU A 182 8.41 40.98 -49.00
C LEU A 182 7.19 40.98 -49.92
N MET A 183 6.14 40.23 -49.60
CA MET A 183 4.89 40.21 -50.38
C MET A 183 4.13 41.53 -50.31
N GLU A 184 4.04 42.18 -49.15
CA GLU A 184 3.44 43.51 -49.00
C GLU A 184 4.22 44.56 -49.81
N SER A 185 5.55 44.52 -49.77
CA SER A 185 6.39 45.41 -50.59
C SER A 185 6.19 45.17 -52.09
N LEU A 186 6.06 43.89 -52.51
CA LEU A 186 5.81 43.52 -53.89
C LEU A 186 4.40 43.93 -54.37
N ALA A 187 3.39 43.80 -53.52
CA ALA A 187 2.03 44.24 -53.81
C ALA A 187 1.97 45.77 -54.00
N ARG A 188 2.63 46.53 -53.13
CA ARG A 188 2.72 48.01 -53.25
C ARG A 188 3.50 48.46 -54.49
N CYS A 189 4.53 47.71 -54.90
CA CYS A 189 5.24 47.98 -56.16
C CYS A 189 4.36 47.74 -57.41
N ARG A 190 3.34 46.87 -57.33
CA ARG A 190 2.41 46.60 -58.45
C ARG A 190 1.32 47.67 -58.59
N GLU A 191 0.93 48.31 -57.49
CA GLU A 191 -0.09 49.37 -57.49
C GLU A 191 0.44 50.73 -58.00
N ASP A 192 1.75 50.98 -57.93
CA ASP A 192 2.36 52.25 -58.33
C ASP A 192 3.78 52.05 -58.90
N ASN A 193 3.94 52.21 -60.23
CA ASN A 193 5.19 51.94 -60.97
C ASN A 193 6.38 52.83 -60.53
N GLN A 194 6.15 53.92 -59.78
CA GLN A 194 7.22 54.76 -59.24
C GLN A 194 7.86 54.20 -57.95
N LYS A 195 7.36 53.08 -57.39
CA LYS A 195 7.85 52.48 -56.12
C LYS A 195 8.74 51.24 -56.28
N SER A 196 9.30 50.98 -57.46
CA SER A 196 10.16 49.79 -57.69
C SER A 196 11.42 49.73 -56.81
N ASP A 197 11.87 50.86 -56.28
CA ASP A 197 13.01 50.93 -55.34
C ASP A 197 12.67 50.42 -53.92
N GLU A 198 11.39 50.33 -53.56
CA GLU A 198 10.95 49.89 -52.23
C GLU A 198 11.16 48.38 -52.01
N LEU A 199 10.90 47.55 -53.02
CA LEU A 199 11.22 46.10 -52.98
C LEU A 199 12.73 45.87 -52.91
N ARG A 200 13.53 46.61 -53.68
CA ARG A 200 15.01 46.51 -53.63
C ARG A 200 15.56 46.89 -52.27
N LYS A 201 15.00 47.93 -51.65
CA LYS A 201 15.33 48.35 -50.29
C LYS A 201 14.97 47.26 -49.27
N THR A 202 13.79 46.66 -49.40
CA THR A 202 13.31 45.58 -48.51
C THR A 202 14.16 44.31 -48.65
N ILE A 203 14.60 43.97 -49.87
CA ILE A 203 15.56 42.87 -50.14
C ILE A 203 16.94 43.19 -49.53
N ALA A 204 17.43 44.42 -49.64
CA ALA A 204 18.69 44.84 -49.04
C ALA A 204 18.63 44.80 -47.49
N GLU A 205 17.50 45.22 -46.91
CA GLU A 205 17.23 45.11 -45.47
C GLU A 205 17.17 43.65 -45.02
N HIS A 206 16.53 42.77 -45.79
CA HIS A 206 16.55 41.33 -45.55
C HIS A 206 17.98 40.78 -45.53
N ASP A 207 18.75 41.06 -46.58
CA ASP A 207 20.11 40.55 -46.73
C ASP A 207 21.03 41.03 -45.60
N ALA A 208 20.87 42.29 -45.16
CA ALA A 208 21.61 42.84 -44.03
C ALA A 208 21.25 42.17 -42.69
N GLN A 209 20.00 41.76 -42.49
CA GLN A 209 19.54 41.17 -41.24
C GLN A 209 19.72 39.64 -41.16
N ILE A 210 19.52 38.93 -42.27
CA ILE A 210 19.57 37.45 -42.31
C ILE A 210 21.00 36.94 -42.58
N GLY A 211 21.77 37.64 -43.42
CA GLY A 211 23.11 37.20 -43.80
C GLY A 211 23.09 35.92 -44.63
N ILE A 212 23.33 34.77 -43.98
CA ILE A 212 23.33 33.44 -44.63
C ILE A 212 21.97 32.78 -44.44
N ILE A 213 21.35 32.41 -45.56
CA ILE A 213 20.05 31.72 -45.56
C ILE A 213 20.23 30.29 -45.03
N LYS A 214 19.68 30.02 -43.83
CA LYS A 214 19.69 28.68 -43.23
C LYS A 214 18.69 27.75 -43.94
N PRO A 215 18.93 26.43 -44.01
CA PRO A 215 18.03 25.49 -44.71
C PRO A 215 16.56 25.55 -44.25
N ALA A 216 16.30 25.53 -42.94
CA ALA A 216 14.94 25.61 -42.40
C ALA A 216 14.25 26.96 -42.65
N TYR A 217 15.01 28.04 -42.83
CA TYR A 217 14.49 29.35 -43.21
C TYR A 217 14.14 29.36 -44.71
N ALA A 218 15.04 28.87 -45.56
CA ALA A 218 14.86 28.78 -47.00
C ALA A 218 13.64 27.93 -47.39
N GLU A 219 13.54 26.72 -46.82
CA GLU A 219 12.42 25.79 -47.08
C GLU A 219 11.08 26.46 -46.77
N ARG A 220 10.95 27.11 -45.61
CA ARG A 220 9.71 27.77 -45.21
C ARG A 220 9.40 29.02 -46.02
N LEU A 221 10.40 29.85 -46.32
CA LEU A 221 10.21 31.04 -47.16
C LEU A 221 9.73 30.63 -48.56
N LEU A 222 10.35 29.61 -49.16
CA LEU A 222 9.97 29.08 -50.47
C LEU A 222 8.56 28.47 -50.46
N HIS A 223 8.20 27.72 -49.41
CA HIS A 223 6.84 27.18 -49.25
C HIS A 223 5.80 28.30 -49.23
N ARG A 224 5.98 29.30 -48.37
CA ARG A 224 5.04 30.43 -48.23
C ARG A 224 4.95 31.24 -49.54
N LEU A 225 6.06 31.42 -50.25
CA LEU A 225 6.04 32.12 -51.54
C LEU A 225 5.32 31.29 -52.63
N ARG A 226 5.46 29.96 -52.64
CA ARG A 226 4.75 29.08 -53.57
C ARG A 226 3.23 29.08 -53.34
N ASP A 227 2.77 29.22 -52.10
CA ASP A 227 1.34 29.29 -51.75
C ASP A 227 0.61 30.51 -52.38
N GLU A 228 1.34 31.58 -52.72
CA GLU A 228 0.81 32.80 -53.36
C GLU A 228 0.81 32.73 -54.91
N GLY A 229 1.25 31.60 -55.48
CA GLY A 229 1.19 31.36 -56.92
C GLY A 229 2.08 32.30 -57.76
N PRO A 230 1.66 32.69 -58.98
CA PRO A 230 2.50 33.48 -59.90
C PRO A 230 2.86 34.87 -59.38
N ASP A 231 2.20 35.33 -58.31
CA ASP A 231 2.40 36.65 -57.77
C ASP A 231 3.73 36.84 -57.02
N SER A 232 4.34 35.75 -56.56
CA SER A 232 5.61 35.76 -55.83
C SER A 232 6.87 35.53 -56.70
N ALA A 233 6.70 35.29 -58.00
CA ALA A 233 7.78 34.87 -58.91
C ALA A 233 9.07 35.73 -58.88
N PRO A 234 9.01 37.08 -58.74
CA PRO A 234 10.22 37.91 -58.63
C PRO A 234 11.05 37.62 -57.36
N ILE A 235 10.37 37.32 -56.24
CA ILE A 235 11.02 37.01 -54.96
C ILE A 235 11.62 35.60 -55.02
N VAL A 236 10.89 34.64 -55.60
CA VAL A 236 11.37 33.26 -55.78
C VAL A 236 12.67 33.22 -56.59
N ARG A 237 12.74 33.96 -57.71
CA ARG A 237 13.97 34.06 -58.52
C ARG A 237 15.16 34.65 -57.76
N TRP A 238 14.92 35.61 -56.87
CA TRP A 238 15.98 36.17 -56.03
C TRP A 238 16.48 35.16 -55.00
N VAL A 239 15.58 34.40 -54.36
CA VAL A 239 15.96 33.30 -53.46
C VAL A 239 16.75 32.23 -54.22
N ASP A 240 16.30 31.81 -55.41
CA ASP A 240 17.02 30.85 -56.26
C ASP A 240 18.43 31.34 -56.62
N GLY A 241 18.58 32.63 -56.93
CA GLY A 241 19.89 33.26 -57.18
C GLY A 241 20.82 33.20 -55.96
N LYS A 242 20.29 33.38 -54.75
CA LYS A 242 21.06 33.24 -53.49
C LYS A 242 21.47 31.80 -53.22
N LEU A 243 20.59 30.84 -53.49
CA LEU A 243 20.89 29.42 -53.31
C LEU A 243 21.94 28.94 -54.30
N ALA A 244 21.88 29.41 -55.55
CA ALA A 244 22.90 29.11 -56.57
C ALA A 244 24.31 29.58 -56.15
N VAL A 245 24.43 30.73 -55.47
CA VAL A 245 25.71 31.23 -54.92
C VAL A 245 26.27 30.31 -53.84
N LEU A 246 25.42 29.53 -53.16
CA LEU A 246 25.80 28.53 -52.16
C LEU A 246 25.99 27.12 -52.75
N ASN A 247 26.03 26.98 -54.08
CA ASN A 247 26.09 25.69 -54.79
C ASN A 247 24.94 24.71 -54.42
N THR A 248 23.74 25.24 -54.17
CA THR A 248 22.54 24.42 -53.86
C THR A 248 21.34 24.92 -54.67
N SER A 249 20.32 24.07 -54.84
CA SER A 249 19.03 24.47 -55.40
C SER A 249 17.93 24.54 -54.32
N ALA A 250 16.78 25.14 -54.67
CA ALA A 250 15.59 25.13 -53.84
C ALA A 250 15.13 23.70 -53.51
N ASP A 251 15.14 22.79 -54.50
CA ASP A 251 14.71 21.42 -54.33
C ASP A 251 15.69 20.60 -53.47
N ASP A 252 17.01 20.84 -53.60
CA ASP A 252 18.02 20.21 -52.75
C ASP A 252 17.89 20.60 -51.28
N ILE A 253 17.61 21.89 -50.99
CA ILE A 253 17.38 22.37 -49.62
C ILE A 253 16.12 21.75 -49.01
N VAL A 254 15.03 21.70 -49.77
CA VAL A 254 13.78 21.09 -49.29
C VAL A 254 14.02 19.61 -48.97
N HIS A 255 14.72 18.88 -49.86
CA HIS A 255 15.09 17.49 -49.62
C HIS A 255 15.99 17.33 -48.37
N GLN A 256 16.99 18.18 -48.20
CA GLN A 256 17.89 18.15 -47.05
C GLN A 256 17.13 18.38 -45.73
N VAL A 257 16.28 19.41 -45.67
CA VAL A 257 15.49 19.74 -44.47
C VAL A 257 14.53 18.60 -44.13
N HIS A 258 13.87 18.00 -45.12
CA HIS A 258 12.98 16.86 -44.90
C HIS A 258 13.75 15.63 -44.38
N GLN A 259 14.92 15.33 -44.94
CA GLN A 259 15.75 14.22 -44.45
C GLN A 259 16.24 14.45 -43.02
N GLU A 260 16.71 15.66 -42.70
CA GLU A 260 17.11 16.00 -41.33
C GLU A 260 15.95 15.92 -40.35
N GLN A 261 14.78 16.45 -40.72
CA GLN A 261 13.58 16.37 -39.88
C GLN A 261 13.12 14.93 -39.65
N ALA A 262 13.10 14.10 -40.69
CA ALA A 262 12.77 12.68 -40.58
C ALA A 262 13.77 11.93 -39.68
N ALA A 263 15.06 12.20 -39.83
CA ALA A 263 16.10 11.60 -38.99
C ALA A 263 15.95 12.02 -37.52
N LYS A 264 15.70 13.31 -37.24
CA LYS A 264 15.48 13.81 -35.87
C LYS A 264 14.18 13.29 -35.26
N GLN A 265 13.12 13.17 -36.04
CA GLN A 265 11.87 12.54 -35.61
C GLN A 265 12.08 11.07 -35.23
N GLY A 266 12.80 10.30 -36.05
CA GLY A 266 13.16 8.92 -35.76
C GLY A 266 14.01 8.78 -34.49
N SER A 267 15.05 9.61 -34.35
CA SER A 267 15.92 9.64 -33.16
C SER A 267 15.15 10.01 -31.89
N MET A 268 14.21 10.97 -31.97
CA MET A 268 13.34 11.35 -30.85
C MET A 268 12.43 10.18 -30.44
N GLY A 269 11.77 9.55 -31.41
CA GLY A 269 10.92 8.37 -31.18
C GLY A 269 11.70 7.21 -30.56
N ASN A 270 12.91 6.94 -31.07
CA ASN A 270 13.82 5.93 -30.49
C ASN A 270 14.18 6.27 -29.04
N ALA A 271 14.60 7.50 -28.76
CA ALA A 271 15.03 7.89 -27.42
C ALA A 271 13.89 7.83 -26.38
N ILE A 272 12.68 8.27 -26.74
CA ILE A 272 11.49 8.20 -25.88
C ILE A 272 11.07 6.74 -25.66
N THR A 273 11.09 5.93 -26.72
CA THR A 273 10.76 4.50 -26.62
C THR A 273 11.76 3.76 -25.74
N SER A 274 13.05 4.04 -25.88
CA SER A 274 14.11 3.47 -25.03
C SER A 274 14.00 3.93 -23.57
N LEU A 275 13.67 5.19 -23.31
CA LEU A 275 13.39 5.67 -21.94
C LEU A 275 12.26 4.88 -21.29
N ARG A 276 11.17 4.66 -22.03
CA ARG A 276 10.05 3.81 -21.56
C ARG A 276 10.48 2.37 -21.36
N ALA A 277 11.24 1.80 -22.30
CA ALA A 277 11.73 0.43 -22.20
C ALA A 277 12.58 0.22 -20.95
N ILE A 278 13.51 1.13 -20.64
CA ILE A 278 14.38 1.06 -19.46
C ILE A 278 13.57 1.09 -18.15
N ASN A 279 12.40 1.70 -18.12
CA ASN A 279 11.52 1.67 -16.94
C ASN A 279 10.84 0.32 -16.73
N ILE A 280 10.66 -0.45 -17.80
CA ILE A 280 9.99 -1.75 -17.79
C ILE A 280 10.99 -2.88 -17.53
N LEU A 281 12.29 -2.67 -17.84
CA LEU A 281 13.35 -3.65 -17.61
C LEU A 281 13.46 -4.04 -16.13
N LYS A 282 13.45 -5.35 -15.88
CA LYS A 282 13.79 -5.91 -14.56
C LYS A 282 15.30 -5.91 -14.38
N TRP A 283 15.82 -4.76 -13.95
CA TRP A 283 17.26 -4.57 -13.79
C TRP A 283 17.90 -5.58 -12.83
N GLU A 284 17.14 -6.10 -11.87
CA GLU A 284 17.56 -7.17 -10.96
C GLU A 284 18.05 -8.42 -11.71
N GLU A 285 17.29 -8.87 -12.70
CA GLU A 285 17.59 -10.06 -13.50
C GLU A 285 18.82 -9.82 -14.40
N ILE A 286 18.85 -8.65 -15.06
CA ILE A 286 19.97 -8.21 -15.91
C ILE A 286 21.26 -8.07 -15.08
N TYR A 287 21.18 -7.48 -13.89
CA TYR A 287 22.31 -7.36 -12.98
C TYR A 287 22.89 -8.74 -12.62
N GLU A 288 22.05 -9.72 -12.30
CA GLU A 288 22.50 -11.07 -11.93
C GLU A 288 23.10 -11.86 -13.09
N GLN A 289 22.68 -11.56 -14.32
CA GLN A 289 23.31 -12.08 -15.53
C GLN A 289 24.70 -11.46 -15.75
N LEU A 290 24.81 -10.14 -15.61
CA LEU A 290 26.02 -9.38 -15.95
C LEU A 290 27.09 -9.40 -14.85
N SER A 291 26.70 -9.54 -13.59
CA SER A 291 27.60 -9.41 -12.44
C SER A 291 28.56 -10.60 -12.33
N ILE A 292 29.87 -10.32 -12.45
CA ILE A 292 30.93 -11.32 -12.22
C ILE A 292 30.94 -11.73 -10.74
N LEU A 293 30.69 -10.80 -9.83
CA LEU A 293 30.54 -11.09 -8.39
C LEU A 293 29.44 -12.13 -8.15
N GLU A 294 28.29 -11.97 -8.81
CA GLU A 294 27.19 -12.93 -8.74
C GLU A 294 27.60 -14.31 -9.26
N LYS A 295 28.31 -14.38 -10.39
CA LYS A 295 28.84 -15.63 -10.96
C LYS A 295 29.80 -16.36 -10.00
N ILE A 296 30.61 -15.64 -9.22
CA ILE A 296 31.50 -16.24 -8.21
C ILE A 296 30.69 -16.78 -7.03
N LEU A 297 29.77 -15.97 -6.49
CA LEU A 297 28.96 -16.38 -5.33
C LEU A 297 28.02 -17.55 -5.64
N LYS A 298 27.54 -17.66 -6.89
CA LYS A 298 26.78 -18.83 -7.38
C LYS A 298 27.54 -20.16 -7.34
N GLN A 299 28.88 -20.13 -7.24
CA GLN A 299 29.70 -21.34 -7.05
C GLN A 299 29.69 -21.86 -5.61
N ASP A 300 28.77 -21.36 -4.78
CA ASP A 300 28.54 -21.80 -3.41
C ASP A 300 28.54 -23.33 -3.28
N PRO A 301 29.47 -23.94 -2.52
CA PRO A 301 29.59 -25.40 -2.40
C PRO A 301 28.37 -26.07 -1.78
N ALA A 302 27.55 -25.33 -1.03
CA ALA A 302 26.28 -25.81 -0.49
C ALA A 302 25.11 -25.70 -1.48
N GLY A 303 25.26 -24.97 -2.59
CA GLY A 303 24.19 -24.74 -3.55
C GLY A 303 23.05 -23.86 -3.01
N ILE A 304 23.26 -23.10 -1.94
CA ILE A 304 22.20 -22.34 -1.27
C ILE A 304 22.08 -20.94 -1.88
N TYR A 305 23.21 -20.31 -2.22
CA TYR A 305 23.23 -18.93 -2.70
C TYR A 305 22.30 -18.66 -3.90
N HIS A 306 22.23 -19.58 -4.87
CA HIS A 306 21.36 -19.41 -6.04
C HIS A 306 19.87 -19.61 -5.75
N GLN A 307 19.53 -20.28 -4.63
CA GLN A 307 18.16 -20.54 -4.18
C GLN A 307 17.64 -19.46 -3.23
N MET A 308 18.51 -18.59 -2.72
CA MET A 308 18.15 -17.44 -1.87
C MET A 308 17.24 -16.48 -2.62
N ASP A 309 16.47 -15.62 -1.95
CA ASP A 309 15.77 -14.54 -2.65
C ASP A 309 16.72 -13.40 -3.07
N PHE A 310 16.28 -12.56 -4.00
CA PHE A 310 17.09 -11.44 -4.51
C PHE A 310 17.59 -10.51 -3.40
N ALA A 311 16.73 -10.17 -2.44
CA ALA A 311 17.08 -9.28 -1.33
C ALA A 311 18.21 -9.84 -0.47
N SER A 312 18.22 -11.16 -0.20
CA SER A 312 19.29 -11.80 0.57
C SER A 312 20.59 -11.92 -0.23
N ARG A 313 20.53 -12.21 -1.54
CA ARG A 313 21.70 -12.18 -2.42
C ARG A 313 22.31 -10.77 -2.47
N ASP A 314 21.48 -9.76 -2.64
CA ASP A 314 21.89 -8.35 -2.63
C ASP A 314 22.49 -7.91 -1.29
N TYR A 315 21.92 -8.38 -0.18
CA TYR A 315 22.48 -8.17 1.16
C TYR A 315 23.91 -8.71 1.27
N TYR A 316 24.19 -9.89 0.70
CA TYR A 316 25.54 -10.48 0.69
C TYR A 316 26.49 -9.65 -0.18
N ARG A 317 26.07 -9.28 -1.40
CA ARG A 317 26.85 -8.43 -2.31
C ARG A 317 27.23 -7.09 -1.67
N LYS A 318 26.27 -6.42 -1.01
CA LYS A 318 26.53 -5.17 -0.25
C LYS A 318 27.49 -5.36 0.93
N LYS A 319 27.56 -6.56 1.53
CA LYS A 319 28.51 -6.86 2.61
C LYS A 319 29.92 -7.12 2.05
N VAL A 320 30.01 -7.77 0.89
CA VAL A 320 31.26 -7.92 0.12
C VAL A 320 31.82 -6.54 -0.25
N GLU A 321 31.00 -5.65 -0.83
CA GLU A 321 31.39 -4.27 -1.16
C GLU A 321 31.95 -3.51 0.06
N ARG A 322 31.31 -3.66 1.23
CA ARG A 322 31.80 -3.03 2.47
C ARG A 322 33.13 -3.62 2.95
N LEU A 323 33.33 -4.92 2.79
CA LEU A 323 34.59 -5.59 3.14
C LEU A 323 35.71 -5.16 2.21
N SER A 324 35.46 -5.13 0.90
CA SER A 324 36.39 -4.63 -0.12
C SER A 324 36.89 -3.22 0.24
N ARG A 325 35.98 -2.27 0.52
CA ARG A 325 36.35 -0.91 0.95
C ARG A 325 37.14 -0.85 2.25
N LYS A 326 36.80 -1.70 3.23
CA LYS A 326 37.45 -1.72 4.55
C LYS A 326 38.91 -2.18 4.45
N TYR A 327 39.20 -3.13 3.57
CA TYR A 327 40.53 -3.74 3.42
C TYR A 327 41.30 -3.23 2.19
N GLY A 328 40.70 -2.37 1.35
CA GLY A 328 41.36 -1.82 0.16
C GLY A 328 41.62 -2.86 -0.94
N CYS A 329 40.79 -3.89 -1.03
CA CYS A 329 40.87 -4.97 -2.03
C CYS A 329 39.67 -4.95 -2.99
N ASP A 330 39.73 -5.73 -4.06
CA ASP A 330 38.64 -5.85 -5.04
C ASP A 330 37.42 -6.63 -4.47
N GLU A 331 36.20 -6.30 -4.91
CA GLU A 331 34.98 -7.05 -4.57
C GLU A 331 35.10 -8.54 -4.95
N LEU A 332 35.70 -8.82 -6.10
CA LEU A 332 35.91 -10.16 -6.62
C LEU A 332 36.89 -10.95 -5.73
N GLU A 333 37.95 -10.30 -5.24
CA GLU A 333 38.92 -10.93 -4.34
C GLU A 333 38.26 -11.37 -3.03
N VAL A 334 37.43 -10.52 -2.44
CA VAL A 334 36.66 -10.85 -1.23
C VAL A 334 35.73 -12.04 -1.47
N ALA A 335 35.04 -12.08 -2.61
CA ALA A 335 34.15 -13.18 -2.97
C ALA A 335 34.91 -14.50 -3.17
N VAL A 336 36.06 -14.47 -3.86
CA VAL A 336 36.93 -15.64 -4.04
C VAL A 336 37.43 -16.14 -2.68
N LYS A 337 37.88 -15.26 -1.78
CA LYS A 337 38.31 -15.66 -0.43
C LYS A 337 37.18 -16.22 0.42
N ALA A 338 35.95 -15.71 0.29
CA ALA A 338 34.78 -16.28 0.96
C ALA A 338 34.47 -17.69 0.43
N LEU A 339 34.59 -17.88 -0.88
CA LEU A 339 34.41 -19.17 -1.55
C LEU A 339 35.50 -20.19 -1.15
N GLU A 340 36.76 -19.76 -1.07
CA GLU A 340 37.87 -20.60 -0.57
C GLU A 340 37.58 -21.09 0.87
N CYS A 341 37.14 -20.20 1.77
CA CYS A 341 36.76 -20.59 3.12
C CYS A 341 35.63 -21.64 3.15
N ALA A 342 34.63 -21.50 2.27
CA ALA A 342 33.54 -22.47 2.17
C ALA A 342 34.02 -23.83 1.64
N ARG A 343 34.91 -23.84 0.64
CA ARG A 343 35.48 -25.05 0.02
C ARG A 343 36.46 -25.81 0.90
N GLU A 344 37.07 -25.17 1.88
CA GLU A 344 37.98 -25.83 2.84
C GLU A 344 37.26 -26.83 3.77
N ASN A 345 35.92 -26.82 3.81
CA ASN A 345 35.13 -27.78 4.57
C ASN A 345 34.85 -29.05 3.75
N LYS A 346 34.88 -30.21 4.43
CA LYS A 346 34.53 -31.51 3.83
C LYS A 346 33.05 -31.57 3.47
N GLU A 347 32.69 -32.41 2.50
CA GLU A 347 31.27 -32.62 2.12
C GLU A 347 30.40 -33.11 3.28
N SER A 348 30.97 -33.87 4.22
CA SER A 348 30.31 -34.35 5.44
C SER A 348 30.06 -33.27 6.50
N SER A 349 30.63 -32.07 6.33
CA SER A 349 30.37 -30.94 7.21
C SER A 349 28.95 -30.40 6.99
N SER A 350 28.36 -29.81 8.04
CA SER A 350 27.06 -29.13 7.94
C SER A 350 27.02 -28.16 6.76
N GLU A 351 25.89 -28.14 6.03
CA GLU A 351 25.62 -27.24 4.91
C GLU A 351 25.97 -25.78 5.23
N LYS A 352 25.74 -25.37 6.47
CA LYS A 352 26.07 -24.05 7.00
C LYS A 352 27.54 -23.68 6.79
N TYR A 353 28.48 -24.57 7.08
CA TYR A 353 29.92 -24.29 6.95
C TYR A 353 30.40 -24.34 5.49
N ARG A 354 29.66 -25.05 4.63
CA ARG A 354 29.92 -25.08 3.19
C ARG A 354 29.27 -23.92 2.43
N HIS A 355 28.47 -23.10 3.12
CA HIS A 355 27.77 -21.98 2.51
C HIS A 355 28.59 -20.68 2.59
N VAL A 356 28.76 -19.99 1.47
CA VAL A 356 29.50 -18.71 1.38
C VAL A 356 28.97 -17.63 2.32
N GLY A 357 27.66 -17.60 2.56
CA GLY A 357 27.01 -16.63 3.45
C GLY A 357 27.54 -16.67 4.88
N TYR A 358 27.90 -17.86 5.39
CA TYR A 358 28.45 -18.02 6.73
C TYR A 358 29.73 -17.19 6.94
N TYR A 359 30.54 -17.05 5.90
CA TYR A 359 31.80 -16.28 5.93
C TYR A 359 31.60 -14.79 5.62
N ILE A 360 30.52 -14.42 4.94
CA ILE A 360 30.26 -13.02 4.56
C ILE A 360 29.51 -12.29 5.70
N VAL A 361 28.48 -12.91 6.25
CA VAL A 361 27.52 -12.25 7.15
C VAL A 361 27.48 -12.79 8.57
N ASP A 362 27.97 -14.01 8.81
CA ASP A 362 27.86 -14.72 10.10
C ASP A 362 29.24 -14.93 10.79
N GLN A 363 29.34 -15.83 11.77
CA GLN A 363 30.52 -16.06 12.61
C GLN A 363 31.80 -16.42 11.83
N GLY A 364 31.67 -17.06 10.66
CA GLY A 364 32.77 -17.39 9.77
C GLY A 364 33.52 -16.17 9.24
N ARG A 365 32.93 -14.98 9.35
CA ARG A 365 33.53 -13.71 8.93
C ARG A 365 34.90 -13.42 9.54
N SER A 366 35.15 -13.87 10.76
CA SER A 366 36.46 -13.69 11.39
C SER A 366 37.58 -14.40 10.62
N LEU A 367 37.29 -15.54 10.00
CA LEU A 367 38.23 -16.29 9.16
C LEU A 367 38.46 -15.58 7.82
N LEU A 368 37.39 -15.10 7.18
CA LEU A 368 37.49 -14.31 5.95
C LEU A 368 38.33 -13.04 6.17
N GLU A 369 38.07 -12.30 7.25
CA GLU A 369 38.83 -11.10 7.58
C GLU A 369 40.32 -11.39 7.84
N LYS A 370 40.70 -12.58 8.33
CA LYS A 370 42.11 -13.00 8.44
C LYS A 370 42.75 -13.21 7.07
N LYS A 371 42.05 -13.87 6.13
CA LYS A 371 42.56 -14.11 4.77
C LYS A 371 42.74 -12.83 3.96
N LEU A 372 41.97 -11.78 4.28
CA LEU A 372 42.07 -10.45 3.67
C LEU A 372 43.12 -9.54 4.33
N GLY A 373 44.03 -10.09 5.15
CA GLY A 373 45.09 -9.32 5.82
C GLY A 373 44.64 -8.53 7.06
N GLY A 374 43.43 -8.77 7.56
CA GLY A 374 42.94 -8.18 8.80
C GLY A 374 43.49 -8.88 10.04
N LYS A 375 43.66 -8.11 11.14
CA LYS A 375 43.80 -8.70 12.48
C LYS A 375 42.48 -9.40 12.78
N GLY A 376 42.44 -10.73 12.67
CA GLY A 376 41.26 -11.57 12.94
C GLY A 376 40.75 -11.44 14.37
N ARG A 377 40.10 -10.32 14.68
CA ARG A 377 39.54 -10.01 15.98
C ARG A 377 38.21 -10.73 16.09
N SER A 378 38.24 -11.91 16.69
CA SER A 378 37.03 -12.61 17.15
C SER A 378 36.50 -11.91 18.41
N TYR A 379 36.04 -10.67 18.29
CA TYR A 379 35.26 -10.06 19.35
C TYR A 379 33.85 -10.64 19.26
N ASN A 380 33.37 -11.22 20.37
CA ASN A 380 31.96 -11.52 20.54
C ASN A 380 31.20 -10.19 20.57
N ARG A 381 30.80 -9.69 19.39
CA ARG A 381 30.13 -8.39 19.22
C ARG A 381 28.89 -8.30 20.10
N THR A 382 28.17 -9.39 20.29
CA THR A 382 26.97 -9.47 21.14
C THR A 382 27.29 -9.12 22.59
N THR A 383 28.41 -9.62 23.13
CA THR A 383 28.84 -9.28 24.50
C THR A 383 29.24 -7.81 24.63
N LEU A 384 30.00 -7.28 23.67
CA LEU A 384 30.37 -5.87 23.67
C LEU A 384 29.14 -4.95 23.55
N ASN A 385 28.22 -5.31 22.65
CA ASN A 385 26.95 -4.62 22.48
C ASN A 385 26.13 -4.64 23.78
N ALA A 386 26.11 -5.77 24.49
CA ALA A 386 25.43 -5.88 25.79
C ALA A 386 26.06 -4.95 26.83
N VAL A 387 27.39 -4.93 26.94
CA VAL A 387 28.10 -4.03 27.88
C VAL A 387 27.81 -2.56 27.56
N ILE A 388 27.84 -2.16 26.29
CA ILE A 388 27.54 -0.78 25.88
C ILE A 388 26.05 -0.45 26.13
N TYR A 389 25.16 -1.37 25.79
CA TYR A 389 23.72 -1.20 25.96
C TYR A 389 23.33 -1.05 27.44
N PHE A 390 23.70 -2.02 28.28
CA PHE A 390 23.43 -1.95 29.72
C PHE A 390 24.20 -0.81 30.39
N GLY A 391 25.48 -0.61 30.02
CA GLY A 391 26.31 0.45 30.55
C GLY A 391 25.75 1.84 30.26
N SER A 392 25.29 2.11 29.03
CA SER A 392 24.67 3.40 28.68
C SER A 392 23.35 3.63 29.43
N ILE A 393 22.50 2.61 29.56
CA ILE A 393 21.27 2.71 30.37
C ILE A 393 21.62 2.99 31.83
N SER A 394 22.58 2.26 32.42
CA SER A 394 22.99 2.46 33.81
C SER A 394 23.57 3.85 34.04
N VAL A 395 24.45 4.34 33.17
CA VAL A 395 25.05 5.69 33.29
C VAL A 395 23.99 6.78 33.19
N LEU A 396 23.09 6.70 32.21
CA LEU A 396 22.02 7.70 32.06
C LEU A 396 21.02 7.65 33.22
N THR A 397 20.68 6.46 33.71
CA THR A 397 19.75 6.29 34.83
C THR A 397 20.38 6.82 36.12
N ILE A 398 21.58 6.38 36.48
CA ILE A 398 22.26 6.78 37.71
C ILE A 398 22.59 8.28 37.66
N GLY A 399 23.16 8.76 36.55
CA GLY A 399 23.50 10.17 36.38
C GLY A 399 22.28 11.08 36.43
N GLY A 400 21.21 10.75 35.70
CA GLY A 400 19.95 11.50 35.73
C GLY A 400 19.27 11.49 37.10
N TRP A 401 19.32 10.34 37.79
CA TRP A 401 18.74 10.17 39.13
C TRP A 401 19.47 10.99 40.19
N PHE A 402 20.80 10.93 40.22
CA PHE A 402 21.59 11.79 41.11
C PHE A 402 21.44 13.27 40.79
N ALA A 403 21.40 13.66 39.51
CA ALA A 403 21.19 15.04 39.11
C ALA A 403 19.83 15.57 39.58
N PHE A 404 18.77 14.77 39.44
CA PHE A 404 17.43 15.13 39.91
C PHE A 404 17.37 15.25 41.43
N LEU A 405 17.96 14.31 42.17
CA LEU A 405 18.02 14.37 43.64
C LEU A 405 18.87 15.53 44.15
N ALA A 406 19.99 15.84 43.48
CA ALA A 406 20.80 17.00 43.79
C ALA A 406 20.01 18.30 43.55
N CYS A 407 19.25 18.38 42.45
CA CYS A 407 18.36 19.52 42.18
C CYS A 407 17.35 19.71 43.31
N ILE A 408 16.66 18.65 43.73
CA ILE A 408 15.72 18.69 44.87
C ILE A 408 16.41 19.15 46.15
N ARG A 409 17.62 18.65 46.44
CA ARG A 409 18.36 18.98 47.65
C ARG A 409 18.79 20.45 47.70
N LEU A 410 19.13 21.03 46.55
CA LEU A 410 19.58 22.41 46.41
C LEU A 410 18.42 23.42 46.44
N THR A 411 17.25 23.04 45.92
CA THR A 411 16.08 23.94 45.86
C THR A 411 15.08 23.73 46.99
N GLY A 412 15.17 22.64 47.74
CA GLY A 412 14.22 22.26 48.79
C GLY A 412 14.57 22.83 50.16
N ASN A 413 13.60 23.47 50.81
CA ASN A 413 13.74 24.02 52.17
C ASN A 413 13.68 22.94 53.27
N ASP A 414 13.04 21.80 53.02
CA ASP A 414 12.92 20.67 53.96
C ASP A 414 13.44 19.38 53.32
N THR A 415 14.60 18.93 53.79
CA THR A 415 15.39 17.84 53.19
C THR A 415 15.72 16.75 54.21
N ALA A 416 14.76 16.44 55.08
CA ALA A 416 14.87 15.32 56.00
C ALA A 416 15.26 14.01 55.26
N LEU A 417 16.10 13.19 55.89
CA LEU A 417 16.65 11.97 55.28
C LEU A 417 15.54 11.04 54.73
N LEU A 418 14.45 10.86 55.49
CA LEU A 418 13.32 10.03 55.07
C LEU A 418 12.62 10.58 53.81
N LYS A 419 12.47 11.91 53.69
CA LYS A 419 11.88 12.56 52.52
C LYS A 419 12.78 12.42 51.29
N MET A 420 14.09 12.50 51.46
CA MET A 420 15.06 12.26 50.39
C MET A 420 15.07 10.80 49.92
N ILE A 421 14.95 9.83 50.83
CA ILE A 421 14.79 8.41 50.48
C ILE A 421 13.50 8.21 49.67
N LEU A 422 12.39 8.82 50.10
CA LEU A 422 11.12 8.73 49.37
C LEU A 422 11.22 9.36 47.97
N ALA A 423 11.89 10.51 47.85
CA ALA A 423 12.18 11.14 46.55
C ALA A 423 13.03 10.23 45.66
N ALA A 424 14.04 9.57 46.23
CA ALA A 424 14.90 8.64 45.51
C ALA A 424 14.08 7.47 44.94
N VAL A 425 13.21 6.86 45.73
CA VAL A 425 12.35 5.76 45.28
C VAL A 425 11.37 6.20 44.19
N CYS A 426 10.67 7.31 44.38
CA CYS A 426 9.64 7.77 43.43
C CYS A 426 10.21 8.24 42.08
N SER A 427 11.41 8.83 42.06
CA SER A 427 12.04 9.34 40.83
C SER A 427 12.78 8.29 40.00
N PHE A 428 13.13 7.14 40.59
CA PHE A 428 13.96 6.13 39.93
C PHE A 428 13.29 5.55 38.68
N LEU A 429 12.03 5.10 38.77
CA LEU A 429 11.35 4.41 37.66
C LEU A 429 11.08 5.34 36.45
N PRO A 430 10.60 6.58 36.61
CA PRO A 430 10.46 7.51 35.49
C PRO A 430 11.81 7.81 34.81
N ILE A 431 12.88 8.06 35.59
CA ILE A 431 14.21 8.35 35.05
C ILE A 431 14.80 7.14 34.32
N TRP A 432 14.64 5.94 34.87
CA TRP A 432 15.05 4.70 34.21
C TRP A 432 14.30 4.51 32.89
N SER A 433 13.01 4.84 32.86
CA SER A 433 12.19 4.78 31.64
C SER A 433 12.66 5.76 30.58
N ILE A 434 13.05 6.99 30.98
CA ILE A 434 13.64 7.98 30.08
C ILE A 434 14.97 7.47 29.51
N ALA A 435 15.85 6.92 30.35
CA ALA A 435 17.13 6.39 29.93
C ALA A 435 16.98 5.25 28.90
N VAL A 436 16.08 4.29 29.15
CA VAL A 436 15.79 3.20 28.21
C VAL A 436 15.26 3.75 26.87
N GLY A 437 14.30 4.68 26.91
CA GLY A 437 13.73 5.29 25.71
C GLY A 437 14.76 6.05 24.87
N LEU A 438 15.67 6.80 25.51
CA LEU A 438 16.76 7.48 24.83
C LEU A 438 17.75 6.51 24.20
N VAL A 439 18.16 5.46 24.92
CA VAL A 439 19.10 4.46 24.38
C VAL A 439 18.46 3.71 23.22
N HIS A 440 17.20 3.28 23.33
CA HIS A 440 16.46 2.65 22.23
C HIS A 440 16.44 3.55 21.00
N TRP A 441 16.10 4.83 21.16
CA TRP A 441 16.09 5.80 20.06
C TRP A 441 17.46 5.99 19.39
N ILE A 442 18.55 6.07 20.18
CA ILE A 442 19.92 6.16 19.66
C ILE A 442 20.26 4.90 18.87
N VAL A 443 19.98 3.72 19.44
CA VAL A 443 20.30 2.42 18.83
C VAL A 443 19.63 2.29 17.47
N THR A 444 18.34 2.60 17.35
CA THR A 444 17.58 2.47 16.09
C THR A 444 18.06 3.38 14.96
N ARG A 445 18.97 4.32 15.26
CA ARG A 445 19.59 5.22 14.26
C ARG A 445 21.02 4.89 13.95
N VAL A 446 21.77 4.46 14.96
CA VAL A 446 23.19 4.13 14.82
C VAL A 446 23.35 2.74 14.23
N CYS A 447 22.48 1.80 14.61
CA CYS A 447 22.50 0.43 14.13
C CYS A 447 21.71 0.30 12.82
N LYS A 448 22.21 -0.52 11.90
CA LYS A 448 21.47 -0.86 10.69
C LYS A 448 20.57 -2.07 10.98
N PRO A 449 19.34 -2.11 10.44
CA PRO A 449 18.46 -3.27 10.56
C PRO A 449 19.17 -4.57 10.17
N TYR A 450 19.00 -5.61 10.99
CA TYR A 450 19.53 -6.94 10.70
C TYR A 450 18.63 -7.66 9.69
N HIS A 451 19.22 -8.08 8.57
CA HIS A 451 18.53 -8.86 7.54
C HIS A 451 18.64 -10.35 7.82
N ILE A 452 17.49 -11.06 7.85
CA ILE A 452 17.44 -12.53 7.95
C ILE A 452 17.49 -13.10 6.53
N PRO A 453 18.55 -13.82 6.13
CA PRO A 453 18.65 -14.43 4.81
C PRO A 453 17.57 -15.50 4.61
N LYS A 454 17.01 -15.58 3.40
CA LYS A 454 15.90 -16.49 3.08
C LYS A 454 16.02 -17.10 1.70
N LEU A 455 15.44 -18.30 1.55
CA LEU A 455 15.22 -18.97 0.26
C LEU A 455 14.04 -18.33 -0.49
N GLU A 456 14.12 -18.31 -1.83
CA GLU A 456 13.09 -17.78 -2.71
C GLU A 456 11.92 -18.76 -2.90
N LEU A 457 12.24 -20.06 -2.90
CA LEU A 457 11.29 -21.16 -3.19
C LEU A 457 10.53 -20.95 -4.51
N LYS A 458 11.21 -20.43 -5.54
CA LYS A 458 10.59 -19.97 -6.80
C LYS A 458 9.59 -20.98 -7.41
N ASP A 459 9.94 -22.26 -7.42
CA ASP A 459 9.16 -23.34 -8.03
C ASP A 459 8.08 -23.95 -7.09
N GLY A 460 7.85 -23.34 -5.93
CA GLY A 460 6.88 -23.78 -4.93
C GLY A 460 7.54 -24.28 -3.64
N ILE A 461 6.74 -24.69 -2.66
CA ILE A 461 7.25 -25.26 -1.39
C ILE A 461 7.61 -26.75 -1.61
N PRO A 462 8.88 -27.16 -1.46
CA PRO A 462 9.29 -28.57 -1.54
C PRO A 462 8.71 -29.42 -0.39
N ASP A 463 8.65 -30.74 -0.59
CA ASP A 463 8.16 -31.70 0.43
C ASP A 463 8.92 -31.61 1.76
N GLU A 464 10.23 -31.34 1.72
CA GLU A 464 11.08 -31.20 2.91
C GLU A 464 10.72 -30.00 3.80
N TYR A 465 10.01 -29.00 3.25
CA TYR A 465 9.55 -27.81 3.97
C TYR A 465 8.03 -27.72 4.09
N ARG A 466 7.35 -28.86 3.92
CA ARG A 466 5.90 -28.95 4.05
C ARG A 466 5.44 -28.31 5.36
N THR A 467 4.46 -27.42 5.26
CA THR A 467 4.10 -26.52 6.35
C THR A 467 2.61 -26.53 6.58
N MET A 468 2.19 -26.40 7.85
CA MET A 468 0.79 -26.22 8.20
C MET A 468 0.56 -24.88 8.89
N VAL A 469 -0.39 -24.10 8.38
CA VAL A 469 -0.90 -22.87 9.00
C VAL A 469 -1.99 -23.26 9.99
N VAL A 470 -1.86 -22.84 11.24
CA VAL A 470 -2.74 -23.24 12.34
C VAL A 470 -3.37 -22.01 12.98
N ILE A 471 -4.69 -22.05 13.15
CA ILE A 471 -5.50 -21.00 13.78
C ILE A 471 -6.08 -21.54 15.09
N PRO A 472 -5.37 -21.43 16.23
CA PRO A 472 -5.90 -21.79 17.53
C PRO A 472 -6.96 -20.80 18.00
N THR A 473 -8.15 -21.27 18.36
CA THR A 473 -9.28 -20.40 18.70
C THR A 473 -10.32 -21.08 19.60
N LEU A 474 -11.08 -20.26 20.35
CA LEU A 474 -12.27 -20.71 21.06
C LEU A 474 -13.47 -20.70 20.11
N LEU A 475 -14.19 -21.81 20.05
CA LEU A 475 -15.42 -21.98 19.28
C LEU A 475 -16.62 -21.85 20.22
N THR A 476 -17.31 -20.72 20.13
CA THR A 476 -18.44 -20.39 21.03
C THR A 476 -19.79 -20.84 20.50
N ASP A 477 -19.95 -20.88 19.18
CA ASP A 477 -21.19 -21.14 18.47
C ASP A 477 -20.91 -21.47 16.98
N GLU A 478 -21.91 -21.97 16.27
CA GLU A 478 -21.83 -22.34 14.85
C GLU A 478 -21.46 -21.15 13.96
N LYS A 479 -21.97 -19.96 14.26
CA LYS A 479 -21.67 -18.74 13.49
C LYS A 479 -20.18 -18.44 13.54
N ARG A 480 -19.56 -18.59 14.71
CA ARG A 480 -18.11 -18.40 14.87
C ARG A 480 -17.32 -19.40 14.04
N VAL A 481 -17.77 -20.64 13.94
CA VAL A 481 -17.13 -21.66 13.08
C VAL A 481 -17.20 -21.24 11.61
N ILE A 482 -18.38 -20.82 11.14
CA ILE A 482 -18.58 -20.34 9.75
C ILE A 482 -17.62 -19.18 9.43
N GLU A 483 -17.59 -18.15 10.28
CA GLU A 483 -16.70 -16.99 10.11
C GLU A 483 -15.21 -17.40 10.00
N LEU A 484 -14.77 -18.36 10.81
CA LEU A 484 -13.38 -18.81 10.85
C LEU A 484 -13.01 -19.68 9.65
N VAL A 485 -13.92 -20.52 9.18
CA VAL A 485 -13.68 -21.36 7.99
C VAL A 485 -13.65 -20.49 6.72
N GLU A 486 -14.52 -19.49 6.61
CA GLU A 486 -14.46 -18.48 5.54
C GLU A 486 -13.14 -17.71 5.56
N GLN A 487 -12.68 -17.29 6.76
CA GLN A 487 -11.38 -16.63 6.90
C GLN A 487 -10.23 -17.56 6.50
N MET A 488 -10.27 -18.83 6.87
CA MET A 488 -9.25 -19.81 6.49
C MET A 488 -9.19 -20.03 4.97
N GLU A 489 -10.33 -20.03 4.28
CA GLU A 489 -10.39 -20.05 2.81
C GLU A 489 -9.71 -18.82 2.20
N VAL A 490 -9.90 -17.63 2.78
CA VAL A 490 -9.18 -16.41 2.34
C VAL A 490 -7.67 -16.55 2.51
N LEU A 491 -7.19 -17.15 3.60
CA LEU A 491 -5.75 -17.38 3.80
C LEU A 491 -5.17 -18.34 2.74
N TYR A 492 -5.92 -19.38 2.38
CA TYR A 492 -5.57 -20.31 1.31
C TYR A 492 -5.52 -19.60 -0.05
N LEU A 493 -6.55 -18.85 -0.41
CA LEU A 493 -6.60 -18.10 -1.68
C LEU A 493 -5.43 -17.10 -1.81
N ALA A 494 -4.95 -16.55 -0.70
CA ALA A 494 -3.77 -15.69 -0.68
C ALA A 494 -2.43 -16.45 -0.78
N ASN A 495 -2.38 -17.73 -0.41
CA ASN A 495 -1.14 -18.52 -0.33
C ASN A 495 -1.37 -19.94 -0.89
N GLN A 496 -1.65 -20.05 -2.18
CA GLN A 496 -1.89 -21.33 -2.84
C GLN A 496 -0.58 -22.05 -3.17
N GLU A 497 -0.27 -23.09 -2.42
CA GLU A 497 0.94 -23.91 -2.61
C GLU A 497 0.59 -25.39 -2.37
N GLU A 498 1.26 -26.32 -3.07
CA GLU A 498 0.94 -27.75 -2.99
C GLU A 498 1.19 -28.33 -1.58
N ASN A 499 2.29 -27.91 -0.95
CA ASN A 499 2.76 -28.39 0.35
C ASN A 499 2.47 -27.42 1.51
N LEU A 500 1.43 -26.58 1.36
CA LEU A 500 0.93 -25.70 2.41
C LEU A 500 -0.50 -26.10 2.78
N HIS A 501 -0.69 -26.36 4.07
CA HIS A 501 -1.95 -26.88 4.62
C HIS A 501 -2.53 -25.90 5.64
N PHE A 502 -3.83 -25.93 5.88
CA PHE A 502 -4.53 -24.99 6.76
C PHE A 502 -5.39 -25.73 7.78
N ALA A 503 -5.23 -25.43 9.06
CA ALA A 503 -5.90 -26.12 10.15
C ALA A 503 -6.57 -25.15 11.12
N LEU A 504 -7.85 -25.39 11.38
CA LEU A 504 -8.57 -24.79 12.49
C LEU A 504 -8.36 -25.66 13.74
N VAL A 505 -7.76 -25.08 14.78
CA VAL A 505 -7.52 -25.77 16.07
C VAL A 505 -8.45 -25.18 17.12
N GLY A 506 -9.57 -25.86 17.34
CA GLY A 506 -10.66 -25.38 18.18
C GLY A 506 -10.61 -25.91 19.61
N ASP A 507 -10.97 -25.04 20.54
CA ASP A 507 -11.33 -25.35 21.91
C ASP A 507 -12.78 -24.94 22.19
N TYR A 508 -13.47 -25.69 23.05
CA TYR A 508 -14.74 -25.25 23.58
C TYR A 508 -14.59 -24.07 24.55
N LYS A 509 -15.65 -23.26 24.68
CA LYS A 509 -15.75 -22.25 25.74
C LYS A 509 -15.70 -22.89 27.14
N ASP A 510 -14.92 -22.29 28.04
CA ASP A 510 -14.83 -22.64 29.46
C ASP A 510 -16.23 -22.66 30.13
N GLY A 511 -16.50 -23.66 30.97
CA GLY A 511 -17.80 -23.83 31.63
C GLY A 511 -17.79 -24.68 32.91
N PRO A 512 -18.90 -24.70 33.65
CA PRO A 512 -19.04 -25.53 34.86
C PRO A 512 -19.30 -27.01 34.54
N GLU A 513 -19.66 -27.34 33.30
CA GLU A 513 -20.00 -28.68 32.82
C GLU A 513 -19.05 -29.12 31.70
N GLU A 514 -18.80 -30.43 31.61
CA GLU A 514 -17.93 -31.04 30.60
C GLU A 514 -18.54 -30.94 29.19
N HIS A 515 -19.86 -31.14 29.09
CA HIS A 515 -20.64 -31.11 27.85
C HIS A 515 -21.77 -30.10 27.93
N ASN A 516 -21.98 -29.32 26.86
CA ASN A 516 -23.08 -28.38 26.69
C ASN A 516 -23.92 -28.72 25.46
N GLU A 517 -25.18 -28.28 25.43
CA GLU A 517 -26.12 -28.55 24.32
C GLU A 517 -25.61 -28.09 22.94
N LYS A 518 -24.80 -27.02 22.88
CA LYS A 518 -24.26 -26.45 21.63
C LYS A 518 -23.03 -27.17 21.10
N ASP A 519 -22.39 -28.04 21.88
CA ASP A 519 -21.10 -28.61 21.53
C ASP A 519 -21.14 -29.48 20.28
N LYS A 520 -22.24 -30.23 20.12
CA LYS A 520 -22.49 -31.10 18.96
C LYS A 520 -22.62 -30.28 17.68
N ALA A 521 -23.43 -29.22 17.70
CA ALA A 521 -23.66 -28.36 16.54
C ALA A 521 -22.36 -27.66 16.06
N ILE A 522 -21.49 -27.25 16.99
CA ILE A 522 -20.18 -26.65 16.69
C ILE A 522 -19.31 -27.64 15.89
N VAL A 523 -19.20 -28.88 16.37
CA VAL A 523 -18.35 -29.91 15.74
C VAL A 523 -18.91 -30.38 14.39
N GLU A 524 -20.22 -30.62 14.31
CA GLU A 524 -20.87 -31.02 13.06
C GLU A 524 -20.73 -29.93 11.99
N THR A 525 -20.88 -28.66 12.38
CA THR A 525 -20.66 -27.53 11.47
C THR A 525 -19.22 -27.45 10.99
N GLY A 526 -18.24 -27.58 11.90
CA GLY A 526 -16.82 -27.56 11.52
C GLY A 526 -16.45 -28.70 10.58
N THR A 527 -16.91 -29.91 10.88
CA THR A 527 -16.65 -31.11 10.05
C THR A 527 -17.21 -30.92 8.63
N ARG A 528 -18.50 -30.57 8.54
CA ARG A 528 -19.18 -30.39 7.25
C ARG A 528 -18.52 -29.31 6.39
N LEU A 529 -18.18 -28.15 6.96
CA LEU A 529 -17.62 -27.05 6.19
C LEU A 529 -16.21 -27.36 5.65
N ILE A 530 -15.40 -28.12 6.40
CA ILE A 530 -14.06 -28.52 5.96
C ILE A 530 -14.12 -29.54 4.83
N GLU A 531 -15.01 -30.52 4.93
CA GLU A 531 -15.28 -31.49 3.86
C GLU A 531 -15.80 -30.79 2.60
N GLU A 532 -16.72 -29.82 2.76
CA GLU A 532 -17.23 -29.00 1.65
C GLU A 532 -16.11 -28.17 0.98
N LEU A 533 -15.20 -27.56 1.76
CA LEU A 533 -14.06 -26.82 1.21
C LEU A 533 -13.09 -27.74 0.47
N ASN A 534 -12.64 -28.83 1.09
CA ASN A 534 -11.74 -29.78 0.43
C ASN A 534 -12.34 -30.34 -0.88
N LYS A 535 -13.64 -30.65 -0.88
CA LYS A 535 -14.36 -31.06 -2.08
C LYS A 535 -14.43 -29.97 -3.14
N ARG A 536 -14.63 -28.70 -2.76
CA ARG A 536 -14.67 -27.54 -3.68
C ARG A 536 -13.36 -27.37 -4.45
N TYR A 537 -12.23 -27.68 -3.82
CA TYR A 537 -10.89 -27.54 -4.42
C TYR A 537 -10.30 -28.86 -4.93
N GLU A 538 -11.11 -29.93 -4.97
CA GLU A 538 -10.73 -31.25 -5.48
C GLU A 538 -9.47 -31.86 -4.83
N ARG A 539 -9.23 -31.54 -3.55
CA ARG A 539 -8.11 -32.02 -2.74
C ARG A 539 -8.52 -32.19 -1.28
N GLU A 540 -8.26 -33.36 -0.71
CA GLU A 540 -8.60 -33.69 0.69
C GLU A 540 -7.55 -33.24 1.71
N ASP A 541 -6.40 -32.78 1.24
CA ASP A 541 -5.24 -32.46 2.06
C ASP A 541 -5.04 -30.95 2.28
N ILE A 542 -5.97 -30.07 1.90
CA ILE A 542 -5.81 -28.61 2.06
C ILE A 542 -6.24 -28.15 3.45
N PHE A 543 -7.49 -28.45 3.83
CA PHE A 543 -8.13 -27.93 5.03
C PHE A 543 -8.32 -29.02 6.09
N TYR A 544 -8.07 -28.66 7.34
CA TYR A 544 -8.16 -29.55 8.49
C TYR A 544 -8.93 -28.90 9.63
N PHE A 545 -9.59 -29.74 10.43
CA PHE A 545 -10.21 -29.31 11.68
C PHE A 545 -9.87 -30.26 12.81
N PHE A 546 -9.26 -29.69 13.85
CA PHE A 546 -8.90 -30.39 15.08
C PHE A 546 -9.64 -29.75 16.23
N HIS A 547 -10.41 -30.53 16.98
CA HIS A 547 -11.17 -30.04 18.13
C HIS A 547 -10.88 -30.85 19.39
N ARG A 548 -10.66 -30.15 20.51
CA ARG A 548 -10.35 -30.75 21.81
C ARG A 548 -11.59 -30.84 22.68
N HIS A 549 -11.70 -31.91 23.45
CA HIS A 549 -12.71 -32.00 24.52
C HIS A 549 -12.30 -31.18 25.74
N ARG A 550 -13.27 -30.78 26.58
CA ARG A 550 -12.98 -30.07 27.83
C ARG A 550 -12.37 -31.03 28.85
N GLN A 551 -11.43 -30.54 29.65
CA GLN A 551 -10.87 -31.25 30.80
C GLN A 551 -11.07 -30.44 32.08
N TRP A 552 -11.30 -31.13 33.18
CA TRP A 552 -11.49 -30.48 34.48
C TRP A 552 -10.17 -29.87 34.97
N ASN A 553 -10.23 -28.58 35.33
CA ASN A 553 -9.08 -27.86 35.87
C ASN A 553 -9.34 -27.45 37.31
N GLU A 554 -8.71 -28.16 38.26
CA GLU A 554 -8.84 -27.90 39.71
C GLU A 554 -8.50 -26.46 40.11
N ASN A 555 -7.51 -25.85 39.46
CA ASN A 555 -7.02 -24.51 39.79
C ASN A 555 -7.91 -23.38 39.23
N GLN A 556 -8.73 -23.68 38.23
CA GLN A 556 -9.71 -22.76 37.64
C GLN A 556 -11.15 -23.06 38.08
N LYS A 557 -11.41 -24.26 38.60
CA LYS A 557 -12.74 -24.80 38.91
C LYS A 557 -13.69 -24.76 37.71
N ALA A 558 -13.17 -25.11 36.53
CA ALA A 558 -13.93 -25.11 35.29
C ALA A 558 -13.46 -26.24 34.37
N TRP A 559 -14.36 -26.71 33.53
CA TRP A 559 -14.09 -27.53 32.36
C TRP A 559 -13.63 -26.63 31.22
N MET A 560 -12.44 -26.88 30.69
CA MET A 560 -11.81 -26.05 29.65
C MET A 560 -10.81 -26.85 28.83
N GLY A 561 -10.36 -26.31 27.69
CA GLY A 561 -9.21 -26.88 26.97
C GLY A 561 -7.93 -26.77 27.81
N TRP A 562 -7.21 -27.88 28.01
CA TRP A 562 -5.96 -27.90 28.78
C TRP A 562 -4.98 -26.87 28.22
N GLU A 563 -4.38 -26.06 29.09
CA GLU A 563 -3.43 -24.98 28.77
C GLU A 563 -3.88 -23.98 27.67
N ARG A 564 -5.16 -23.96 27.29
CA ARG A 564 -5.71 -23.14 26.19
C ARG A 564 -4.84 -23.16 24.92
N LYS A 565 -4.53 -21.99 24.33
CA LYS A 565 -3.72 -21.84 23.11
C LYS A 565 -2.37 -22.56 23.21
N ARG A 566 -1.67 -22.45 24.34
CA ARG A 566 -0.40 -23.16 24.57
C ARG A 566 -0.60 -24.67 24.50
N GLY A 567 -1.59 -25.18 25.22
CA GLY A 567 -1.90 -26.61 25.25
C GLY A 567 -2.32 -27.14 23.90
N ALA A 568 -3.15 -26.37 23.18
CA ALA A 568 -3.59 -26.71 21.84
C ALA A 568 -2.37 -26.89 20.92
N LEU A 569 -1.47 -25.91 20.88
CA LEU A 569 -0.25 -26.02 20.06
C LEU A 569 0.69 -27.12 20.55
N THR A 570 0.79 -27.35 21.86
CA THR A 570 1.64 -28.40 22.44
C THR A 570 1.14 -29.80 22.06
N GLU A 571 -0.15 -30.07 22.24
CA GLU A 571 -0.76 -31.33 21.83
C GLU A 571 -0.76 -31.48 20.32
N PHE A 572 -0.91 -30.39 19.56
CA PHE A 572 -0.82 -30.42 18.10
C PHE A 572 0.59 -30.84 17.66
N ASN A 573 1.63 -30.27 18.26
CA ASN A 573 3.02 -30.68 18.00
C ASN A 573 3.28 -32.14 18.39
N ALA A 574 2.66 -32.61 19.48
CA ALA A 574 2.72 -34.02 19.87
C ALA A 574 2.04 -34.94 18.82
N LEU A 575 0.88 -34.52 18.30
CA LEU A 575 0.16 -35.21 17.23
C LEU A 575 0.99 -35.28 15.94
N LEU A 576 1.66 -34.19 15.55
CA LEU A 576 2.60 -34.20 14.40
C LEU A 576 3.77 -35.17 14.62
N ALA A 577 4.26 -35.30 15.85
CA ALA A 577 5.29 -36.29 16.22
C ALA A 577 4.77 -37.73 16.30
N GLY A 578 3.46 -37.96 16.10
CA GLY A 578 2.81 -39.26 16.10
C GLY A 578 2.26 -39.72 17.45
N ASP A 579 2.25 -38.85 18.46
CA ASP A 579 1.62 -39.13 19.75
C ASP A 579 0.09 -39.15 19.59
N GLN A 580 -0.54 -40.24 20.03
CA GLN A 580 -1.99 -40.42 19.98
C GLN A 580 -2.66 -40.04 21.29
N ASN A 581 -1.89 -39.80 22.36
CA ASN A 581 -2.40 -39.48 23.68
C ASN A 581 -2.65 -37.96 23.81
N THR A 582 -3.57 -37.45 23.01
CA THR A 582 -3.97 -36.03 23.00
C THR A 582 -5.46 -35.88 23.26
N SER A 583 -5.88 -34.68 23.65
CA SER A 583 -7.28 -34.35 23.89
C SER A 583 -8.07 -34.03 22.60
N TYR A 584 -7.45 -34.13 21.42
CA TYR A 584 -8.11 -33.98 20.12
C TYR A 584 -9.08 -35.13 19.84
N SER A 585 -10.33 -34.94 20.24
CA SER A 585 -11.42 -35.90 20.05
C SER A 585 -11.98 -35.88 18.63
N ILE A 586 -11.84 -34.75 17.92
CA ILE A 586 -12.27 -34.59 16.52
C ILE A 586 -11.06 -34.22 15.68
N GLN A 587 -10.86 -34.95 14.59
CA GLN A 587 -9.79 -34.75 13.62
C GLN A 587 -10.37 -34.98 12.22
N VAL A 588 -10.36 -33.95 11.37
CA VAL A 588 -10.94 -33.97 10.01
C VAL A 588 -9.87 -33.55 9.00
N GLY A 589 -9.80 -34.24 7.86
CA GLY A 589 -8.80 -34.08 6.79
C GLY A 589 -7.91 -35.31 6.60
N ASP A 590 -6.98 -35.29 5.63
CA ASP A 590 -6.02 -36.38 5.40
C ASP A 590 -4.88 -36.43 6.44
N LEU A 591 -5.09 -37.21 7.51
CA LEU A 591 -4.13 -37.33 8.62
C LEU A 591 -2.78 -37.95 8.21
N SER A 592 -2.65 -38.53 7.01
CA SER A 592 -1.38 -39.09 6.52
C SER A 592 -0.28 -38.02 6.35
N VAL A 593 -0.70 -36.76 6.20
CA VAL A 593 0.18 -35.60 6.01
C VAL A 593 0.88 -35.16 7.31
N LEU A 594 0.30 -35.44 8.48
CA LEU A 594 0.76 -34.87 9.76
C LEU A 594 2.23 -35.17 10.08
N LYS A 595 2.69 -36.41 9.84
CA LYS A 595 4.10 -36.81 10.08
C LYS A 595 5.09 -36.19 9.10
N LYS A 596 4.61 -35.59 8.01
CA LYS A 596 5.42 -34.94 6.97
C LYS A 596 5.57 -33.44 7.20
N ILE A 597 4.83 -32.85 8.15
CA ILE A 597 4.90 -31.42 8.44
C ILE A 597 6.24 -31.07 9.08
N LYS A 598 7.03 -30.23 8.41
CA LYS A 598 8.33 -29.74 8.92
C LYS A 598 8.21 -28.44 9.71
N TYR A 599 7.30 -27.54 9.33
CA TYR A 599 7.10 -26.27 10.03
C TYR A 599 5.62 -26.01 10.33
N VAL A 600 5.37 -25.21 11.36
CA VAL A 600 4.02 -24.73 11.70
C VAL A 600 4.02 -23.20 11.68
N ILE A 601 3.04 -22.60 11.01
CA ILE A 601 2.76 -21.16 11.10
C ILE A 601 1.54 -20.99 12.02
N THR A 602 1.72 -20.43 13.21
CA THR A 602 0.59 -20.10 14.09
C THR A 602 0.11 -18.67 13.85
N LEU A 603 -1.20 -18.49 13.74
CA LEU A 603 -1.86 -17.18 13.57
C LEU A 603 -2.91 -16.98 14.67
N ASP A 604 -3.28 -15.73 14.98
CA ASP A 604 -4.51 -15.50 15.72
C ASP A 604 -5.70 -15.48 14.76
N ALA A 605 -6.91 -15.65 15.29
CA ALA A 605 -8.14 -15.67 14.48
C ALA A 605 -8.45 -14.35 13.75
N ASP A 606 -7.86 -13.22 14.16
CA ASP A 606 -8.01 -11.91 13.51
C ASP A 606 -6.79 -11.51 12.67
N THR A 607 -5.81 -12.40 12.53
CA THR A 607 -4.59 -12.15 11.75
C THR A 607 -4.82 -12.47 10.29
N GLN A 608 -4.46 -11.54 9.43
CA GLN A 608 -4.41 -11.76 7.99
C GLN A 608 -2.99 -12.19 7.59
N LEU A 609 -2.92 -13.17 6.70
CA LEU A 609 -1.70 -13.65 6.05
C LEU A 609 -1.69 -13.12 4.61
N PRO A 610 -0.97 -12.02 4.32
CA PRO A 610 -0.94 -11.45 2.98
C PRO A 610 -0.39 -12.43 1.94
N ARG A 611 -0.59 -12.10 0.67
CA ARG A 611 -0.17 -12.95 -0.45
C ARG A 611 1.32 -13.31 -0.39
N ASP A 612 1.62 -14.59 -0.64
CA ASP A 612 2.96 -15.20 -0.67
C ASP A 612 3.79 -15.05 0.64
N THR A 613 3.15 -14.65 1.74
CA THR A 613 3.84 -14.42 3.02
C THR A 613 4.26 -15.72 3.68
N ALA A 614 3.43 -16.78 3.57
CA ALA A 614 3.77 -18.10 4.11
C ALA A 614 5.08 -18.62 3.52
N LYS A 615 5.20 -18.56 2.18
CA LYS A 615 6.37 -18.98 1.42
C LYS A 615 7.64 -18.24 1.83
N LYS A 616 7.56 -16.92 2.02
CA LYS A 616 8.68 -16.10 2.51
C LYS A 616 9.11 -16.49 3.93
N LEU A 617 8.16 -16.80 4.83
CA LEU A 617 8.46 -17.27 6.18
C LEU A 617 9.16 -18.63 6.17
N ILE A 618 8.66 -19.56 5.35
CA ILE A 618 9.24 -20.90 5.16
C ILE A 618 10.67 -20.78 4.62
N GLY A 619 10.87 -19.98 3.57
CA GLY A 619 12.19 -19.72 3.02
C GLY A 619 13.16 -19.10 4.03
N ALA A 620 12.67 -18.26 4.96
CA ALA A 620 13.48 -17.67 6.01
C ALA A 620 13.91 -18.71 7.05
N ILE A 621 12.99 -19.49 7.62
CA ILE A 621 13.35 -20.47 8.66
C ILE A 621 14.18 -21.64 8.09
N ALA A 622 13.95 -22.02 6.83
CA ALA A 622 14.66 -23.11 6.16
C ALA A 622 16.12 -22.78 5.83
N HIS A 623 16.47 -21.50 5.70
CA HIS A 623 17.82 -21.08 5.33
C HIS A 623 18.87 -21.63 6.33
N PRO A 624 20.01 -22.22 5.88
CA PRO A 624 20.96 -22.90 6.77
C PRO A 624 21.55 -22.05 7.90
N LEU A 625 21.71 -20.74 7.69
CA LEU A 625 22.17 -19.81 8.74
C LEU A 625 21.13 -19.60 9.86
N ASN A 626 19.86 -19.91 9.59
CA ASN A 626 18.76 -19.77 10.54
C ASN A 626 18.39 -21.10 11.21
N LYS A 627 18.93 -22.24 10.75
CA LYS A 627 18.69 -23.55 11.38
C LYS A 627 19.10 -23.51 12.87
N PRO A 628 18.23 -23.93 13.79
CA PRO A 628 18.49 -23.82 15.22
C PRO A 628 19.58 -24.79 15.68
N VAL A 629 20.47 -24.31 16.53
CA VAL A 629 21.49 -25.10 17.23
C VAL A 629 21.20 -25.06 18.72
N LEU A 630 21.07 -26.24 19.33
CA LEU A 630 20.81 -26.37 20.76
C LEU A 630 22.09 -26.22 21.59
N ASN A 631 21.96 -25.82 22.85
CA ASN A 631 23.04 -25.97 23.82
C ASN A 631 23.34 -27.47 24.10
N GLU A 632 24.46 -27.74 24.77
CA GLU A 632 24.91 -29.10 25.10
C GLU A 632 23.86 -29.91 25.89
N GLU A 633 23.10 -29.24 26.76
CA GLU A 633 22.03 -29.87 27.56
C GLU A 633 20.71 -30.05 26.78
N GLY A 634 20.58 -29.49 25.58
CA GLY A 634 19.34 -29.54 24.78
C GLY A 634 18.17 -28.72 25.35
N THR A 635 18.44 -27.80 26.28
CA THR A 635 17.44 -27.02 27.03
C THR A 635 17.10 -25.67 26.39
N ARG A 636 17.86 -25.19 25.40
CA ARG A 636 17.56 -23.96 24.64
C ARG A 636 18.30 -23.88 23.31
N VAL A 637 17.83 -23.01 22.41
CA VAL A 637 18.55 -22.62 21.19
C VAL A 637 19.59 -21.55 21.49
N VAL A 638 20.82 -21.73 21.01
CA VAL A 638 21.96 -20.80 21.19
C VAL A 638 22.39 -20.10 19.91
N GLU A 639 22.10 -20.68 18.76
CA GLU A 639 22.38 -20.14 17.42
C GLU A 639 21.25 -20.52 16.47
N GLY A 640 21.03 -19.74 15.40
CA GLY A 640 19.84 -19.89 14.56
C GLY A 640 18.55 -19.63 15.32
N TYR A 641 17.41 -20.01 14.77
CA TYR A 641 16.11 -19.66 15.31
C TYR A 641 15.20 -20.89 15.30
N GLY A 642 14.67 -21.28 16.46
CA GLY A 642 13.59 -22.27 16.52
C GLY A 642 12.23 -21.67 16.16
N LEU A 643 12.15 -20.33 16.13
CA LEU A 643 10.94 -19.58 15.80
C LEU A 643 11.30 -18.25 15.11
N LEU A 644 10.59 -17.91 14.04
CA LEU A 644 10.64 -16.60 13.40
C LEU A 644 9.29 -15.88 13.52
N GLN A 645 9.32 -14.71 14.15
CA GLN A 645 8.22 -13.78 14.28
C GLN A 645 8.28 -12.78 13.11
N PRO A 646 7.24 -12.69 12.26
CA PRO A 646 7.11 -11.58 11.31
C PRO A 646 6.72 -10.27 12.01
N ARG A 647 6.94 -9.15 11.33
CA ARG A 647 6.41 -7.86 11.75
C ARG A 647 4.88 -7.90 11.78
N ILE A 648 4.28 -7.28 12.79
CA ILE A 648 2.83 -7.13 12.89
C ILE A 648 2.43 -5.69 12.52
N GLY A 649 1.75 -5.55 11.38
CA GLY A 649 1.08 -4.33 10.93
C GLY A 649 -0.35 -4.24 11.45
N ILE A 650 -0.95 -3.06 11.36
CA ILE A 650 -2.34 -2.82 11.75
C ILE A 650 -3.17 -2.52 10.50
N SER A 651 -4.31 -3.21 10.37
CA SER A 651 -5.23 -2.99 9.26
C SER A 651 -5.79 -1.56 9.23
N VAL A 652 -5.82 -0.96 8.05
CA VAL A 652 -6.33 0.42 7.83
C VAL A 652 -7.79 0.55 8.26
N ASP A 653 -8.61 -0.48 7.97
CA ASP A 653 -10.01 -0.53 8.43
C ASP A 653 -10.09 -0.37 9.94
N SER A 654 -9.41 -1.24 10.71
CA SER A 654 -9.47 -1.22 12.17
C SER A 654 -8.91 0.07 12.78
N ALA A 655 -7.84 0.62 12.22
CA ALA A 655 -7.26 1.89 12.63
C ALA A 655 -8.24 3.07 12.45
N SER A 656 -9.08 3.03 11.41
CA SER A 656 -10.01 4.12 11.06
C SER A 656 -11.36 4.09 11.80
N ARG A 657 -11.65 3.04 12.59
CA ARG A 657 -12.97 2.83 13.23
C ARG A 657 -13.41 3.95 14.18
N SER A 658 -12.49 4.52 14.96
CA SER A 658 -12.77 5.60 15.90
C SER A 658 -11.64 6.65 15.94
N PHE A 659 -11.84 7.73 16.69
CA PHE A 659 -10.75 8.66 16.96
C PHE A 659 -9.67 8.02 17.84
N PHE A 660 -10.08 7.20 18.83
CA PHE A 660 -9.17 6.45 19.68
C PHE A 660 -8.26 5.51 18.87
N SER A 661 -8.84 4.66 18.02
CA SER A 661 -8.05 3.72 17.20
C SER A 661 -7.09 4.49 16.28
N LEU A 662 -7.53 5.59 15.66
CA LEU A 662 -6.67 6.37 14.77
C LEU A 662 -5.47 6.99 15.52
N THR A 663 -5.66 7.45 16.76
CA THR A 663 -4.59 8.06 17.55
C THR A 663 -3.62 7.02 18.13
N PHE A 664 -4.12 5.85 18.56
CA PHE A 664 -3.31 4.85 19.27
C PHE A 664 -2.78 3.70 18.40
N SER A 665 -3.25 3.53 17.15
CA SER A 665 -2.77 2.49 16.23
C SER A 665 -1.44 2.81 15.53
N GLY A 666 -0.92 4.04 15.64
CA GLY A 666 0.34 4.43 14.99
C GLY A 666 0.19 4.69 13.48
N GLN A 667 1.29 4.51 12.72
CA GLN A 667 1.29 4.72 11.26
C GLN A 667 0.81 3.45 10.53
N THR A 668 -0.35 3.52 9.90
CA THR A 668 -0.96 2.42 9.12
C THR A 668 -0.83 2.66 7.62
N GLY A 669 -0.60 1.60 6.83
CA GLY A 669 -0.61 1.67 5.36
C GLY A 669 0.69 2.15 4.70
N VAL A 670 1.83 2.08 5.40
CA VAL A 670 3.16 2.31 4.80
C VAL A 670 3.64 1.02 4.13
N ASP A 671 4.12 1.13 2.89
CA ASP A 671 4.59 0.02 2.08
C ASP A 671 5.69 -0.83 2.76
N PRO A 672 5.44 -2.12 3.05
CA PRO A 672 6.43 -3.01 3.67
C PRO A 672 7.55 -3.44 2.71
N TYR A 673 7.38 -3.32 1.38
CA TYR A 673 8.37 -3.79 0.40
C TYR A 673 9.65 -2.93 0.40
N THR A 674 9.57 -1.69 0.87
CA THR A 674 10.65 -0.71 0.71
C THR A 674 11.45 -0.42 1.98
N THR A 675 11.01 -0.89 3.16
CA THR A 675 11.68 -0.55 4.45
C THR A 675 11.68 -1.68 5.48
N ALA A 676 12.84 -2.29 5.71
CA ALA A 676 13.09 -3.05 6.94
C ALA A 676 13.08 -2.09 8.14
N VAL A 677 12.24 -2.37 9.14
CA VAL A 677 12.11 -1.54 10.35
C VAL A 677 13.14 -1.98 11.39
N SER A 678 13.84 -1.03 12.00
CA SER A 678 14.82 -1.30 13.06
C SER A 678 14.14 -1.79 14.34
N ASP A 679 14.68 -2.85 14.94
CA ASP A 679 14.30 -3.36 16.26
C ASP A 679 15.56 -3.49 17.12
N VAL A 680 15.52 -2.92 18.33
CA VAL A 680 16.70 -2.85 19.22
C VAL A 680 17.26 -4.23 19.53
N TYR A 681 16.39 -5.23 19.78
CA TYR A 681 16.84 -6.55 20.20
C TYR A 681 17.37 -7.37 19.02
N GLN A 682 16.68 -7.33 17.88
CA GLN A 682 17.12 -8.00 16.65
C GLN A 682 18.41 -7.38 16.11
N ASP A 683 18.54 -6.06 16.13
CA ASP A 683 19.68 -5.35 15.55
C ASP A 683 20.94 -5.44 16.39
N LEU A 684 20.83 -5.41 17.73
CA LEU A 684 21.99 -5.51 18.64
C LEU A 684 22.37 -6.94 19.01
N PHE A 685 21.37 -7.80 19.22
CA PHE A 685 21.54 -9.12 19.83
C PHE A 685 21.13 -10.27 18.91
N HIS A 686 20.55 -9.98 17.74
CA HIS A 686 20.02 -11.00 16.83
C HIS A 686 18.94 -11.87 17.50
N GLU A 687 18.10 -11.28 18.34
CA GLU A 687 16.97 -11.96 18.99
C GLU A 687 15.73 -11.06 18.99
N GLY A 688 14.61 -11.56 18.48
CA GLY A 688 13.31 -10.91 18.52
C GLY A 688 12.51 -11.19 19.81
N ILE A 689 11.26 -10.70 19.82
CA ILE A 689 10.24 -11.03 20.82
C ILE A 689 9.13 -11.79 20.09
N PHE A 690 8.79 -12.99 20.58
CA PHE A 690 7.64 -13.72 20.06
C PHE A 690 6.35 -13.15 20.66
N THR A 691 5.37 -12.84 19.80
CA THR A 691 4.08 -12.26 20.18
C THR A 691 2.91 -13.17 19.81
N GLY A 692 3.16 -14.48 19.76
CA GLY A 692 2.13 -15.51 19.57
C GLY A 692 1.78 -15.80 18.11
N LYS A 693 2.50 -15.23 17.14
CA LYS A 693 2.27 -15.41 15.69
C LYS A 693 3.58 -15.60 14.95
N GLY A 694 3.69 -16.59 14.08
CA GLY A 694 4.92 -16.82 13.32
C GLY A 694 5.15 -18.26 12.97
N ILE A 695 6.31 -18.53 12.38
CA ILE A 695 6.72 -19.86 11.94
C ILE A 695 7.70 -20.49 12.91
N TYR A 696 7.56 -21.78 13.20
CA TYR A 696 8.47 -22.52 14.07
C TYR A 696 8.66 -23.97 13.62
N ASP A 697 9.74 -24.58 14.09
CA ASP A 697 10.01 -26.01 13.93
C ASP A 697 9.37 -26.79 15.10
N PRO A 698 8.30 -27.58 14.87
CA PRO A 698 7.57 -28.27 15.91
C PRO A 698 8.41 -29.32 16.63
N GLU A 699 9.43 -29.90 15.97
CA GLU A 699 10.33 -30.88 16.60
C GLU A 699 11.22 -30.20 17.64
N VAL A 700 11.84 -29.08 17.27
CA VAL A 700 12.67 -28.28 18.17
C VAL A 700 11.83 -27.69 19.30
N PHE A 701 10.63 -27.19 18.96
CA PHE A 701 9.70 -26.63 19.92
C PHE A 701 9.27 -27.67 20.96
N ASN A 702 8.84 -28.86 20.53
CA ASN A 702 8.44 -29.95 21.40
C ASN A 702 9.61 -30.46 22.26
N LYS A 703 10.79 -30.65 21.66
CA LYS A 703 12.00 -31.12 22.38
C LYS A 703 12.40 -30.21 23.53
N ILE A 704 12.26 -28.89 23.37
CA ILE A 704 12.65 -27.92 24.39
C ILE A 704 11.51 -27.65 25.38
N LEU A 705 10.28 -27.46 24.90
CA LEU A 705 9.21 -26.87 25.70
C LEU A 705 8.28 -27.88 26.38
N LYS A 706 8.23 -29.13 25.91
CA LYS A 706 7.32 -30.16 26.44
C LYS A 706 7.34 -30.24 27.96
N ASP A 707 8.54 -30.39 28.53
CA ASP A 707 8.76 -30.52 29.97
C ASP A 707 9.20 -29.22 30.66
N ALA A 708 9.34 -28.10 29.93
CA ALA A 708 10.03 -26.90 30.46
C ALA A 708 9.17 -26.02 31.38
N ILE A 709 7.86 -25.95 31.13
CA ILE A 709 6.96 -24.97 31.76
C ILE A 709 5.90 -25.71 32.59
N PRO A 710 5.72 -25.37 33.88
CA PRO A 710 4.69 -25.97 34.72
C PRO A 710 3.29 -25.78 34.15
N ASP A 711 2.45 -26.81 34.29
CA ASP A 711 1.04 -26.72 33.96
C ASP A 711 0.35 -25.63 34.81
N ASN A 712 -0.60 -24.96 34.20
CA ASN A 712 -1.49 -23.95 34.75
C ASN A 712 -0.77 -22.73 35.32
N SER A 713 0.43 -22.43 34.83
CA SER A 713 1.31 -21.41 35.42
C SER A 713 1.51 -20.14 34.60
N VAL A 714 1.30 -20.17 33.27
CA VAL A 714 1.63 -19.04 32.39
C VAL A 714 0.46 -18.71 31.46
N LEU A 715 -0.10 -17.50 31.60
CA LEU A 715 -1.16 -16.97 30.73
C LEU A 715 -0.57 -16.43 29.41
N SER A 716 0.53 -15.69 29.48
CA SER A 716 1.26 -15.14 28.32
C SER A 716 2.53 -15.95 28.07
N HIS A 717 2.38 -17.05 27.32
CA HIS A 717 3.45 -18.01 27.04
C HIS A 717 4.43 -17.53 25.96
N ASP A 718 3.96 -16.71 25.03
CA ASP A 718 4.69 -16.29 23.83
C ASP A 718 6.14 -15.80 24.11
N LEU A 719 6.30 -14.78 24.98
CA LEU A 719 7.62 -14.23 25.30
C LEU A 719 8.55 -15.30 25.88
N LEU A 720 8.00 -16.17 26.72
CA LEU A 720 8.77 -17.21 27.39
C LEU A 720 9.21 -18.28 26.40
N GLU A 721 8.29 -18.82 25.60
CA GLU A 721 8.60 -19.81 24.57
C GLU A 721 9.67 -19.30 23.61
N GLY A 722 9.52 -18.06 23.11
CA GLY A 722 10.51 -17.39 22.27
C GLY A 722 11.88 -17.22 22.94
N SER A 723 11.94 -17.18 24.28
CA SER A 723 13.19 -17.10 25.05
C SER A 723 13.93 -18.45 25.14
N TYR A 724 13.19 -19.57 25.08
CA TYR A 724 13.76 -20.92 25.06
C TYR A 724 14.19 -21.34 23.64
N VAL A 725 13.34 -21.09 22.65
CA VAL A 725 13.59 -21.50 21.25
C VAL A 725 14.34 -20.45 20.42
N ARG A 726 14.73 -19.33 21.04
CA ARG A 726 15.38 -18.17 20.41
C ARG A 726 14.58 -17.63 19.22
N ALA A 727 13.64 -16.73 19.52
CA ALA A 727 12.86 -16.04 18.50
C ALA A 727 13.74 -15.07 17.67
N GLY A 728 13.58 -15.10 16.34
CA GLY A 728 14.11 -14.08 15.43
C GLY A 728 12.99 -13.19 14.88
N LEU A 729 13.26 -11.92 14.60
CA LEU A 729 12.30 -11.01 13.98
C LEU A 729 12.58 -10.85 12.47
N ALA A 730 11.66 -11.31 11.63
CA ALA A 730 11.68 -11.08 10.19
C ALA A 730 11.03 -9.72 9.87
N THR A 731 11.84 -8.65 9.88
CA THR A 731 11.37 -7.25 9.79
C THR A 731 10.79 -6.86 8.44
N ASP A 732 11.09 -7.61 7.39
CA ASP A 732 10.69 -7.39 6.00
C ASP A 732 9.57 -8.36 5.54
N ILE A 733 8.96 -9.08 6.48
CA ILE A 733 7.78 -9.91 6.30
C ILE A 733 6.71 -9.42 7.26
N GLU A 734 5.51 -9.13 6.76
CA GLU A 734 4.42 -8.51 7.54
C GLU A 734 3.18 -9.41 7.61
N LEU A 735 2.62 -9.53 8.81
CA LEU A 735 1.24 -9.99 9.06
C LEU A 735 0.40 -8.80 9.50
N ILE A 736 -0.92 -8.85 9.26
CA ILE A 736 -1.81 -7.71 9.55
C ILE A 736 -2.82 -8.11 10.63
N ASP A 737 -2.84 -7.36 11.73
CA ASP A 737 -3.77 -7.55 12.86
C ASP A 737 -4.83 -6.43 12.93
N GLY A 738 -5.88 -6.69 13.73
CA GLY A 738 -6.85 -5.69 14.14
C GLY A 738 -6.41 -4.87 15.37
N TYR A 739 -6.87 -3.62 15.46
CA TYR A 739 -6.70 -2.76 16.64
C TYR A 739 -8.04 -2.51 17.36
N PRO A 740 -8.07 -2.43 18.72
CA PRO A 740 -9.30 -2.15 19.46
C PRO A 740 -9.93 -0.80 19.08
N ALA A 741 -11.25 -0.79 18.86
CA ALA A 741 -11.99 0.41 18.47
C ALA A 741 -12.17 1.43 19.61
N HIS A 742 -12.09 1.00 20.88
CA HIS A 742 -12.30 1.88 22.04
C HIS A 742 -11.33 1.59 23.20
N TYR A 743 -11.21 2.59 24.08
CA TYR A 743 -10.27 2.57 25.21
C TYR A 743 -10.48 1.41 26.20
N ILE A 744 -11.74 1.00 26.45
CA ILE A 744 -12.02 -0.11 27.37
C ILE A 744 -11.49 -1.45 26.83
N GLY A 745 -11.71 -1.75 25.55
CA GLY A 745 -11.19 -2.97 24.92
C GLY A 745 -9.67 -3.01 24.92
N TYR A 746 -9.03 -1.86 24.64
CA TYR A 746 -7.58 -1.69 24.78
C TYR A 746 -7.10 -1.95 26.22
N SER A 747 -7.76 -1.36 27.22
CA SER A 747 -7.35 -1.45 28.62
C SER A 747 -7.50 -2.86 29.20
N LEU A 748 -8.57 -3.58 28.83
CA LEU A 748 -8.77 -4.98 29.23
C LEU A 748 -7.74 -5.91 28.58
N ARG A 749 -7.41 -5.68 27.30
CA ARG A 749 -6.33 -6.41 26.61
C ARG A 749 -4.99 -6.19 27.29
N LEU A 750 -4.67 -4.94 27.65
CA LEU A 750 -3.43 -4.59 28.37
C LEU A 750 -3.38 -5.21 29.77
N HIS A 751 -4.48 -5.16 30.54
CA HIS A 751 -4.57 -5.79 31.86
C HIS A 751 -4.25 -7.29 31.79
N ARG A 752 -4.81 -8.01 30.80
CA ARG A 752 -4.50 -9.42 30.57
C ARG A 752 -3.00 -9.65 30.31
N TRP A 753 -2.40 -8.82 29.43
CA TRP A 753 -0.99 -8.94 29.09
C TRP A 753 -0.07 -8.72 30.30
N VAL A 754 -0.34 -7.66 31.07
CA VAL A 754 0.43 -7.38 32.29
C VAL A 754 0.29 -8.49 33.32
N ARG A 755 -0.89 -9.09 33.48
CA ARG A 755 -1.03 -10.26 34.36
C ARG A 755 -0.13 -11.42 33.91
N GLY A 756 -0.08 -11.70 32.62
CA GLY A 756 0.82 -12.72 32.07
C GLY A 756 2.31 -12.37 32.20
N ASP A 757 2.70 -11.11 31.97
CA ASP A 757 4.09 -10.66 32.16
C ASP A 757 4.57 -10.90 33.60
N TRP A 758 3.74 -10.58 34.59
CA TRP A 758 4.07 -10.76 36.01
C TRP A 758 4.05 -12.23 36.47
N GLN A 759 3.40 -13.12 35.72
CA GLN A 759 3.52 -14.57 35.94
C GLN A 759 4.91 -15.12 35.60
N LEU A 760 5.68 -14.41 34.78
CA LEU A 760 7.05 -14.78 34.43
C LEU A 760 8.08 -14.43 35.52
N LEU A 761 7.66 -13.88 36.66
CA LEU A 761 8.54 -13.53 37.79
C LEU A 761 9.50 -14.66 38.21
N PRO A 762 9.10 -15.95 38.28
CA PRO A 762 10.02 -17.04 38.62
C PRO A 762 11.22 -17.16 37.65
N TRP A 763 11.06 -16.78 36.38
CA TRP A 763 12.09 -16.88 35.35
C TRP A 763 13.15 -15.76 35.40
N LEU A 764 13.02 -14.79 36.30
CA LEU A 764 14.11 -13.85 36.59
C LEU A 764 15.22 -14.49 37.45
N PHE A 765 14.88 -15.54 38.21
CA PHE A 765 15.82 -16.20 39.12
C PHE A 765 16.70 -17.24 38.42
N SER A 766 17.71 -17.76 39.13
CA SER A 766 18.66 -18.76 38.61
C SER A 766 18.08 -20.17 38.52
N ARG A 767 17.00 -20.47 39.25
CA ARG A 767 16.29 -21.76 39.21
C ARG A 767 14.80 -21.55 38.99
N VAL A 768 14.20 -22.41 38.18
CA VAL A 768 12.78 -22.41 37.82
C VAL A 768 12.19 -23.81 38.01
N ARG A 769 10.86 -23.93 38.05
CA ARG A 769 10.20 -25.24 38.08
C ARG A 769 9.94 -25.73 36.66
N ASN A 770 10.19 -27.01 36.42
CA ASN A 770 9.80 -27.69 35.17
C ASN A 770 8.33 -28.18 35.25
N GLN A 771 7.85 -28.85 34.20
CA GLN A 771 6.50 -29.40 34.16
C GLN A 771 6.18 -30.33 35.34
N LYS A 772 7.15 -31.15 35.76
CA LYS A 772 7.05 -32.08 36.89
C LYS A 772 7.11 -31.39 38.27
N GLY A 773 7.29 -30.08 38.31
CA GLY A 773 7.41 -29.29 39.55
C GLY A 773 8.80 -29.30 40.19
N GLU A 774 9.80 -29.92 39.56
CA GLU A 774 11.17 -30.00 40.04
C GLU A 774 11.92 -28.69 39.81
N LYS A 775 12.79 -28.28 40.74
CA LYS A 775 13.62 -27.07 40.60
C LYS A 775 14.84 -27.37 39.72
N VAL A 776 14.83 -26.85 38.50
CA VAL A 776 15.92 -26.96 37.52
C VAL A 776 16.65 -25.62 37.36
N ASN A 777 17.86 -25.66 36.80
CA ASN A 777 18.56 -24.43 36.41
C ASN A 777 17.76 -23.72 35.32
N ASN A 778 17.66 -22.40 35.42
CA ASN A 778 16.97 -21.59 34.44
C ASN A 778 17.83 -21.46 33.17
N PRO A 779 17.39 -22.00 32.02
CA PRO A 779 18.23 -22.02 30.83
C PRO A 779 18.24 -20.68 30.11
N ILE A 780 17.27 -19.79 30.33
CA ILE A 780 17.14 -18.56 29.53
C ILE A 780 18.31 -17.58 29.78
N ASN A 781 18.72 -16.88 28.72
CA ASN A 781 19.87 -15.98 28.77
C ASN A 781 19.56 -14.64 29.46
N ILE A 782 20.59 -13.82 29.69
CA ILE A 782 20.46 -12.53 30.38
C ILE A 782 19.60 -11.51 29.60
N ILE A 783 19.62 -11.57 28.28
CA ILE A 783 18.83 -10.68 27.41
C ILE A 783 17.34 -11.04 27.52
N SER A 784 17.00 -12.33 27.58
CA SER A 784 15.64 -12.81 27.80
C SER A 784 15.11 -12.39 29.17
N LYS A 785 15.94 -12.50 30.23
CA LYS A 785 15.60 -11.96 31.56
C LYS A 785 15.37 -10.46 31.54
N TRP A 786 16.17 -9.71 30.78
CA TRP A 786 15.98 -8.29 30.57
C TRP A 786 14.66 -7.98 29.86
N LYS A 787 14.27 -8.72 28.81
CA LYS A 787 12.97 -8.56 28.12
C LYS A 787 11.81 -8.70 29.10
N ILE A 788 11.85 -9.72 29.97
CA ILE A 788 10.84 -9.93 31.03
C ILE A 788 10.82 -8.77 32.03
N LEU A 789 12.00 -8.36 32.52
CA LEU A 789 12.13 -7.26 33.48
C LEU A 789 11.64 -5.93 32.89
N ASP A 790 11.93 -5.67 31.63
CA ASP A 790 11.54 -4.45 30.93
C ASP A 790 10.02 -4.38 30.71
N ASN A 791 9.35 -5.51 30.42
CA ASN A 791 7.88 -5.57 30.39
C ASN A 791 7.28 -5.23 31.77
N MET A 792 7.82 -5.81 32.85
CA MET A 792 7.39 -5.49 34.21
C MET A 792 7.60 -4.00 34.54
N ARG A 793 8.76 -3.44 34.20
CA ARG A 793 9.04 -1.99 34.35
C ARG A 793 8.01 -1.13 33.62
N ARG A 794 7.69 -1.43 32.36
CA ARG A 794 6.71 -0.68 31.57
C ARG A 794 5.33 -0.68 32.23
N SER A 795 4.89 -1.81 32.78
CA SER A 795 3.61 -1.91 33.49
C SER A 795 3.55 -1.08 34.78
N LEU A 796 4.69 -0.85 35.44
CA LEU A 796 4.79 -0.04 36.67
C LEU A 796 4.84 1.47 36.40
N LEU A 797 5.00 1.90 35.15
CA LEU A 797 5.19 3.31 34.83
C LEU A 797 3.96 4.17 35.19
N SER A 798 2.75 3.76 34.78
CA SER A 798 1.53 4.49 35.12
C SER A 798 1.27 4.54 36.64
N PRO A 799 1.36 3.42 37.40
CA PRO A 799 1.33 3.45 38.86
C PRO A 799 2.36 4.38 39.49
N ALA A 800 3.62 4.33 39.04
CA ALA A 800 4.69 5.15 39.61
C ALA A 800 4.49 6.64 39.33
N LEU A 801 4.10 7.01 38.11
CA LEU A 801 3.81 8.40 37.75
C LEU A 801 2.63 8.96 38.55
N TYR A 802 1.55 8.19 38.69
CA TYR A 802 0.39 8.60 39.49
C TYR A 802 0.77 8.76 40.96
N LEU A 803 1.44 7.77 41.55
CA LEU A 803 1.86 7.82 42.96
C LEU A 803 2.85 8.97 43.22
N MET A 804 3.80 9.19 42.31
CA MET A 804 4.75 10.30 42.37
C MET A 804 4.03 11.65 42.35
N LEU A 805 3.04 11.83 41.46
CA LEU A 805 2.23 13.04 41.41
C LEU A 805 1.44 13.21 42.70
N VAL A 806 0.75 12.18 43.20
CA VAL A 806 -0.01 12.26 44.46
C VAL A 806 0.90 12.65 45.64
N LEU A 807 2.03 11.95 45.81
CA LEU A 807 2.96 12.21 46.92
C LEU A 807 3.66 13.58 46.79
N SER A 808 3.77 14.14 45.59
CA SER A 808 4.36 15.47 45.37
C SER A 808 3.58 16.59 46.05
N PHE A 809 2.25 16.44 46.20
CA PHE A 809 1.40 17.40 46.90
C PHE A 809 1.31 17.16 48.42
N ILE A 810 1.84 16.04 48.92
CA ILE A 810 1.64 15.62 50.32
C ILE A 810 2.94 15.68 51.12
N VAL A 811 4.00 15.04 50.63
CA VAL A 811 5.17 14.70 51.48
C VAL A 811 6.52 14.80 50.78
N LEU A 812 6.57 14.74 49.44
CA LEU A 812 7.86 14.77 48.72
C LEU A 812 8.57 16.13 48.90
N PRO A 813 9.90 16.14 49.02
CA PRO A 813 10.68 17.36 49.10
C PRO A 813 10.78 18.07 47.74
N GLY A 814 11.15 19.36 47.77
CA GLY A 814 11.27 20.20 46.58
C GLY A 814 9.93 20.86 46.17
N SER A 815 9.88 21.48 44.99
CA SER A 815 8.65 22.07 44.49
C SER A 815 7.81 21.06 43.72
N VAL A 816 6.49 21.15 43.83
CA VAL A 816 5.54 20.31 43.05
C VAL A 816 5.82 20.38 41.54
N VAL A 817 6.25 21.56 41.07
CA VAL A 817 6.55 21.80 39.65
C VAL A 817 7.71 20.92 39.15
N GLN A 818 8.71 20.61 39.98
CA GLN A 818 9.81 19.72 39.60
C GLN A 818 9.32 18.29 39.32
N TRP A 819 8.41 17.79 40.16
CA TRP A 819 7.80 16.46 40.02
C TRP A 819 6.85 16.39 38.83
N ILE A 820 6.03 17.42 38.62
CA ILE A 820 5.21 17.57 37.41
C ILE A 820 6.10 17.61 36.16
N GLY A 821 7.22 18.34 36.21
CA GLY A 821 8.19 18.43 35.14
C GLY A 821 8.78 17.07 34.76
N LEU A 822 9.13 16.23 35.75
CA LEU A 822 9.61 14.86 35.51
C LEU A 822 8.50 13.98 34.89
N ALA A 823 7.26 14.08 35.37
CA ALA A 823 6.13 13.35 34.82
C ALA A 823 5.86 13.73 33.36
N ILE A 824 5.81 15.03 33.06
CA ILE A 824 5.64 15.55 31.70
C ILE A 824 6.79 15.09 30.83
N LEU A 825 8.05 15.28 31.25
CA LEU A 825 9.24 14.86 30.50
C LEU A 825 9.18 13.38 30.12
N THR A 826 8.73 12.53 31.04
CA THR A 826 8.55 11.10 30.81
C THR A 826 7.50 10.82 29.73
N LEU A 827 6.37 11.53 29.75
CA LEU A 827 5.28 11.37 28.79
C LEU A 827 5.60 11.98 27.41
N ILE A 828 6.32 13.11 27.35
CA ILE A 828 6.67 13.79 26.09
C ILE A 828 7.91 13.24 25.41
N LEU A 829 8.66 12.32 26.04
CA LEU A 829 9.90 11.79 25.46
C LEU A 829 9.74 11.30 24.02
N PRO A 830 8.68 10.54 23.64
CA PRO A 830 8.47 10.14 22.25
C PRO A 830 8.38 11.34 21.29
N LEU A 831 7.70 12.41 21.70
CA LEU A 831 7.57 13.65 20.94
C LEU A 831 8.92 14.35 20.76
N VAL A 832 9.71 14.44 21.83
CA VAL A 832 11.06 15.01 21.80
C VAL A 832 11.96 14.21 20.84
N THR A 833 11.91 12.89 20.92
CA THR A 833 12.72 12.01 20.07
C THR A 833 12.31 12.02 18.59
N ASP A 834 11.01 12.18 18.30
CA ASP A 834 10.50 12.34 16.93
C ASP A 834 10.92 13.69 16.34
N LEU A 835 10.75 14.79 17.09
CA LEU A 835 11.18 16.12 16.67
C LEU A 835 12.69 16.22 16.47
N ALA A 836 13.48 15.71 17.42
CA ALA A 836 14.93 15.57 17.27
C ALA A 836 15.29 14.71 16.06
N GLY A 837 14.42 13.75 15.70
CA GLY A 837 14.47 13.03 14.44
C GLY A 837 14.42 13.85 13.21
N LYS A 838 13.29 14.51 13.05
CA LYS A 838 13.03 15.34 11.88
C LYS A 838 14.08 16.44 11.73
N LEU A 839 14.62 16.96 12.83
CA LEU A 839 15.72 17.93 12.82
C LEU A 839 17.06 17.31 12.40
N VAL A 840 17.44 16.16 12.95
CA VAL A 840 18.70 15.48 12.60
C VAL A 840 18.66 14.94 11.16
N SER A 841 17.54 14.40 10.71
CA SER A 841 17.38 13.95 9.31
C SER A 841 17.21 15.11 8.34
N GLY A 842 16.59 16.21 8.76
CA GLY A 842 16.37 17.42 7.97
C GLY A 842 17.63 18.25 7.70
N THR A 843 18.77 17.90 8.28
CA THR A 843 20.07 18.51 7.94
C THR A 843 20.82 17.78 6.82
N GLY A 844 20.31 16.62 6.36
CA GLY A 844 20.94 15.82 5.30
C GLY A 844 20.31 15.97 3.90
N ASP A 845 19.01 16.27 3.82
CA ASP A 845 18.27 16.36 2.55
C ASP A 845 17.66 17.76 2.38
N ASN A 846 18.21 18.52 1.44
CA ASN A 846 17.79 19.87 1.03
C ASN A 846 16.44 19.88 0.27
N THR A 847 15.43 19.14 0.74
CA THR A 847 14.04 19.35 0.33
C THR A 847 13.44 20.40 1.25
N GLY A 848 12.95 21.50 0.67
CA GLY A 848 12.43 22.65 1.42
C GLY A 848 11.57 22.24 2.62
N PHE A 849 11.91 22.80 3.78
CA PHE A 849 11.22 22.67 5.05
C PHE A 849 9.73 23.00 4.89
N ARG A 850 8.88 22.02 4.59
CA ARG A 850 7.42 22.19 4.72
C ARG A 850 7.05 21.93 6.17
N LEU A 851 7.05 23.00 6.98
CA LEU A 851 6.58 23.01 8.37
C LEU A 851 5.27 22.20 8.52
N SER A 852 4.34 22.33 7.58
CA SER A 852 3.04 21.64 7.60
C SER A 852 3.14 20.12 7.78
N SER A 853 4.10 19.47 7.12
CA SER A 853 4.31 18.01 7.22
C SER A 853 4.86 17.57 8.59
N ILE A 854 5.64 18.43 9.25
CA ILE A 854 6.12 18.21 10.62
C ILE A 854 4.94 18.37 11.59
N PHE A 855 4.10 19.39 11.40
CA PHE A 855 2.97 19.70 12.28
C PHE A 855 1.89 18.61 12.28
N GLU A 856 1.55 18.01 11.14
CA GLU A 856 0.50 16.97 11.09
C GLU A 856 0.87 15.70 11.88
N GLY A 857 2.09 15.18 11.70
CA GLY A 857 2.58 14.02 12.47
C GLY A 857 2.76 14.32 13.96
N THR A 858 3.20 15.53 14.29
CA THR A 858 3.41 15.99 15.68
C THR A 858 2.08 16.18 16.43
N ARG A 859 1.01 16.59 15.73
CA ARG A 859 -0.32 16.79 16.33
C ARG A 859 -0.90 15.49 16.89
N ASN A 860 -0.84 14.39 16.14
CA ASN A 860 -1.42 13.12 16.59
C ASN A 860 -0.69 12.58 17.82
N LEU A 861 0.64 12.70 17.85
CA LEU A 861 1.47 12.30 18.99
C LEU A 861 1.20 13.17 20.23
N ALA A 862 1.02 14.48 20.05
CA ALA A 862 0.62 15.38 21.15
C ALA A 862 -0.76 15.02 21.73
N VAL A 863 -1.74 14.70 20.88
CA VAL A 863 -3.06 14.23 21.33
C VAL A 863 -2.95 12.90 22.08
N GLN A 864 -2.12 11.96 21.60
CA GLN A 864 -1.89 10.69 22.28
C GLN A 864 -1.30 10.89 23.69
N ILE A 865 -0.34 11.81 23.83
CA ILE A 865 0.27 12.15 25.13
C ILE A 865 -0.76 12.76 26.07
N LEU A 866 -1.58 13.70 25.59
CA LEU A 866 -2.66 14.30 26.37
C LEU A 866 -3.66 13.24 26.84
N LEU A 867 -4.11 12.35 25.96
CA LEU A 867 -5.03 11.27 26.30
C LEU A 867 -4.39 10.27 27.29
N THR A 868 -3.09 9.99 27.16
CA THR A 868 -2.36 9.15 28.12
C THR A 868 -2.35 9.78 29.52
N PHE A 869 -2.20 11.10 29.62
CA PHE A 869 -2.31 11.82 30.90
C PHE A 869 -3.74 11.81 31.46
N VAL A 870 -4.75 12.04 30.62
CA VAL A 870 -6.18 11.97 31.00
C VAL A 870 -6.52 10.60 31.58
N PHE A 871 -6.01 9.53 30.97
CA PHE A 871 -6.25 8.15 31.39
C PHE A 871 -5.31 7.65 32.49
N LEU A 872 -4.39 8.47 33.00
CA LEU A 872 -3.32 8.06 33.91
C LEU A 872 -3.84 7.44 35.20
N ALA A 873 -4.83 8.06 35.86
CA ALA A 873 -5.40 7.54 37.11
C ALA A 873 -6.05 6.16 36.93
N HIS A 874 -6.80 5.99 35.83
CA HIS A 874 -7.43 4.71 35.51
C HIS A 874 -6.40 3.63 35.16
N GLN A 875 -5.40 3.98 34.33
CA GLN A 875 -4.31 3.06 33.98
C GLN A 875 -3.48 2.68 35.22
N ALA A 876 -3.20 3.62 36.13
CA ALA A 876 -2.50 3.34 37.38
C ALA A 876 -3.26 2.33 38.24
N TYR A 877 -4.58 2.49 38.39
CA TYR A 877 -5.42 1.52 39.10
C TYR A 877 -5.39 0.15 38.45
N LEU A 878 -5.68 0.07 37.13
CA LEU A 878 -5.75 -1.20 36.41
C LEU A 878 -4.41 -1.95 36.40
N MET A 879 -3.29 -1.25 36.17
CA MET A 879 -1.97 -1.87 36.20
C MET A 879 -1.63 -2.33 37.62
N THR A 880 -1.94 -1.55 38.65
CA THR A 880 -1.72 -1.95 40.05
C THR A 880 -2.53 -3.20 40.41
N ASP A 881 -3.80 -3.27 40.02
CA ASP A 881 -4.62 -4.47 40.20
C ASP A 881 -4.00 -5.68 39.46
N ALA A 882 -3.65 -5.53 38.18
CA ALA A 882 -3.01 -6.59 37.41
C ALA A 882 -1.75 -7.13 38.08
N VAL A 883 -0.88 -6.23 38.57
CA VAL A 883 0.37 -6.59 39.27
C VAL A 883 0.10 -7.31 40.58
N ILE A 884 -0.67 -6.69 41.50
CA ILE A 884 -0.93 -7.26 42.83
C ILE A 884 -1.63 -8.61 42.71
N ARG A 885 -2.65 -8.70 41.86
CA ARG A 885 -3.42 -9.92 41.64
C ARG A 885 -2.54 -11.03 41.08
N SER A 886 -1.59 -10.70 40.20
CA SER A 886 -0.68 -11.70 39.62
C SER A 886 0.40 -12.14 40.58
N VAL A 887 1.02 -11.21 41.32
CA VAL A 887 1.99 -11.54 42.37
C VAL A 887 1.36 -12.45 43.42
N TRP A 888 0.16 -12.11 43.90
CA TRP A 888 -0.60 -12.96 44.83
C TRP A 888 -0.87 -14.37 44.27
N ARG A 889 -1.25 -14.47 43.00
CA ARG A 889 -1.51 -15.78 42.36
C ARG A 889 -0.24 -16.61 42.15
N VAL A 890 0.86 -15.98 41.76
CA VAL A 890 2.15 -16.64 41.51
C VAL A 890 2.81 -17.12 42.81
N THR A 891 2.65 -16.36 43.90
CA THR A 891 3.40 -16.58 45.15
C THR A 891 2.60 -17.22 46.28
N VAL A 892 1.28 -17.03 46.31
CA VAL A 892 0.44 -17.46 47.43
C VAL A 892 -0.68 -18.39 46.96
N SER A 893 -1.58 -17.92 46.07
CA SER A 893 -2.83 -18.66 45.85
C SER A 893 -2.71 -19.81 44.86
N HIS A 894 -1.82 -19.71 43.86
CA HIS A 894 -1.66 -20.66 42.75
C HIS A 894 -2.97 -21.01 42.00
N LYS A 895 -4.01 -20.17 42.14
CA LYS A 895 -5.35 -20.36 41.57
C LYS A 895 -5.67 -19.28 40.53
N ASN A 896 -6.51 -19.61 39.55
CA ASN A 896 -6.97 -18.68 38.52
C ASN A 896 -5.84 -18.03 37.69
N MET A 897 -4.72 -18.75 37.50
CA MET A 897 -3.56 -18.27 36.73
C MET A 897 -3.90 -18.05 35.26
N LEU A 898 -4.66 -18.99 34.68
CA LEU A 898 -5.21 -18.90 33.34
C LEU A 898 -6.55 -18.15 33.30
N GLU A 899 -6.90 -17.22 34.18
CA GLU A 899 -8.19 -16.50 34.03
C GLU A 899 -8.17 -15.61 32.77
N TRP A 900 -8.99 -15.96 31.78
CA TRP A 900 -9.08 -15.29 30.47
C TRP A 900 -10.53 -14.87 30.22
N VAL A 901 -10.70 -13.59 29.88
CA VAL A 901 -11.93 -13.08 29.25
C VAL A 901 -11.52 -12.65 27.85
N THR A 902 -12.14 -13.21 26.80
CA THR A 902 -11.73 -12.87 25.43
C THR A 902 -12.11 -11.41 25.14
N ALA A 903 -11.26 -10.69 24.40
CA ALA A 903 -11.56 -9.31 23.99
C ALA A 903 -12.87 -9.25 23.16
N ALA A 904 -13.11 -10.28 22.34
CA ALA A 904 -14.34 -10.43 21.56
C ALA A 904 -15.60 -10.61 22.45
N ASP A 905 -15.52 -11.38 23.55
CA ASP A 905 -16.63 -11.52 24.49
C ASP A 905 -16.84 -10.26 25.36
N SER A 906 -15.77 -9.51 25.66
CA SER A 906 -15.90 -8.22 26.35
C SER A 906 -16.51 -7.15 25.46
N ASP A 907 -16.12 -7.11 24.18
CA ASP A 907 -16.67 -6.16 23.20
C ASP A 907 -18.13 -6.50 22.84
N ARG A 908 -18.51 -7.79 22.74
CA ARG A 908 -19.92 -8.20 22.53
C ARG A 908 -20.85 -7.80 23.68
N LYS A 909 -20.35 -7.69 24.92
CA LYS A 909 -21.13 -7.23 26.08
C LYS A 909 -21.10 -5.70 26.26
N PHE A 910 -20.21 -5.01 25.57
CA PHE A 910 -20.02 -3.55 25.66
C PHE A 910 -20.85 -2.86 24.57
N ARG A 911 -21.90 -2.13 24.96
CA ARG A 911 -22.79 -1.46 23.99
C ARG A 911 -22.21 -0.15 23.46
N GLY A 912 -21.13 0.32 24.09
CA GLY A 912 -20.49 1.60 23.74
C GLY A 912 -21.25 2.81 24.26
N GLU A 913 -22.15 2.63 25.22
CA GLU A 913 -22.92 3.70 25.84
C GLU A 913 -22.10 4.41 26.92
N LEU A 914 -22.40 5.69 27.20
CA LEU A 914 -21.67 6.47 28.21
C LEU A 914 -21.71 5.81 29.60
N ILE A 915 -22.80 5.13 29.94
CA ILE A 915 -22.94 4.41 31.22
C ILE A 915 -21.93 3.26 31.34
N ASP A 916 -21.60 2.59 30.24
CA ASP A 916 -20.63 1.49 30.23
C ASP A 916 -19.23 1.99 30.59
N TYR A 917 -18.84 3.16 30.06
CA TYR A 917 -17.57 3.81 30.39
C TYR A 917 -17.53 4.25 31.85
N TRP A 918 -18.61 4.84 32.37
CA TRP A 918 -18.72 5.23 33.78
C TRP A 918 -18.58 4.04 34.72
N LEU A 919 -19.31 2.95 34.46
CA LEU A 919 -19.26 1.75 35.31
C LEU A 919 -17.89 1.08 35.30
N LYS A 920 -17.18 1.12 34.18
CA LYS A 920 -15.85 0.51 34.01
C LYS A 920 -14.69 1.39 34.49
N MET A 921 -14.90 2.70 34.67
CA MET A 921 -13.85 3.66 35.03
C MET A 921 -14.13 4.42 36.33
N LYS A 922 -15.19 4.07 37.09
CA LYS A 922 -15.58 4.77 38.33
C LYS A 922 -14.45 4.84 39.37
N GLU A 923 -13.56 3.85 39.38
CA GLU A 923 -12.43 3.77 40.29
C GLU A 923 -11.45 4.94 40.07
N SER A 924 -11.24 5.37 38.81
CA SER A 924 -10.38 6.52 38.53
C SER A 924 -10.98 7.82 39.06
N VAL A 925 -12.30 7.97 38.96
CA VAL A 925 -13.03 9.15 39.47
C VAL A 925 -12.92 9.22 40.99
N ILE A 926 -13.15 8.11 41.68
CA ILE A 926 -13.02 8.03 43.16
C ILE A 926 -11.60 8.38 43.59
N LEU A 927 -10.58 7.78 42.97
CA LEU A 927 -9.17 8.05 43.28
C LEU A 927 -8.80 9.53 43.05
N SER A 928 -9.34 10.14 41.99
CA SER A 928 -9.08 11.55 41.66
C SER A 928 -9.72 12.51 42.67
N VAL A 929 -10.94 12.23 43.13
CA VAL A 929 -11.60 13.02 44.17
C VAL A 929 -10.86 12.91 45.50
N VAL A 930 -10.46 11.69 45.89
CA VAL A 930 -9.66 11.46 47.10
C VAL A 930 -8.32 12.21 47.03
N PHE A 931 -7.62 12.14 45.90
CA PHE A 931 -6.41 12.93 45.66
C PHE A 931 -6.65 14.43 45.87
N CYS A 932 -7.72 14.99 45.29
CA CYS A 932 -8.05 16.41 45.42
C CYS A 932 -8.32 16.81 46.87
N LEU A 933 -9.05 16.00 47.62
CA LEU A 933 -9.32 16.26 49.04
C LEU A 933 -8.02 16.25 49.85
N ILE A 934 -7.18 15.23 49.68
CA ILE A 934 -5.89 15.12 50.39
C ILE A 934 -4.97 16.30 50.05
N ALA A 935 -4.87 16.67 48.77
CA ALA A 935 -4.06 17.80 48.34
C ALA A 935 -4.55 19.13 48.92
N ALA A 936 -5.88 19.33 49.01
CA ALA A 936 -6.48 20.53 49.61
C ALA A 936 -6.20 20.65 51.11
N PHE A 937 -6.13 19.54 51.85
CA PHE A 937 -5.77 19.55 53.27
C PHE A 937 -4.26 19.66 53.52
N ALA A 938 -3.42 19.20 52.58
CA ALA A 938 -1.97 19.16 52.74
C ALA A 938 -1.24 20.45 52.31
N GLY A 939 -1.77 21.25 51.37
CA GLY A 939 -1.07 22.43 50.84
C GLY A 939 -1.96 23.60 50.44
N GLN A 940 -1.80 24.75 51.09
CA GLN A 940 -2.57 25.98 50.81
C GLN A 940 -2.15 26.72 49.52
N GLU A 941 -0.93 26.50 48.98
CA GLU A 941 -0.41 27.30 47.85
C GLU A 941 -0.52 26.63 46.46
N THR A 942 -0.72 25.32 46.36
CA THR A 942 -0.69 24.58 45.07
C THR A 942 -2.01 23.86 44.72
N TRP A 943 -3.08 24.14 45.46
CA TRP A 943 -4.39 23.50 45.30
C TRP A 943 -4.97 23.65 43.88
N ILE A 944 -4.71 24.76 43.18
CA ILE A 944 -5.17 25.00 41.80
C ILE A 944 -4.62 23.93 40.84
N LEU A 945 -3.34 23.56 40.97
CA LEU A 945 -2.73 22.53 40.12
C LEU A 945 -3.35 21.14 40.38
N SER A 946 -3.66 20.84 41.65
CA SER A 946 -4.35 19.60 42.01
C SER A 946 -5.78 19.54 41.47
N LEU A 947 -6.48 20.68 41.44
CA LEU A 947 -7.83 20.80 40.89
C LEU A 947 -7.81 20.56 39.37
N LEU A 948 -6.85 21.13 38.65
CA LEU A 948 -6.69 20.93 37.21
C LEU A 948 -6.42 19.46 36.86
N ALA A 949 -5.49 18.81 37.56
CA ALA A 949 -5.21 17.38 37.37
C ALA A 949 -6.45 16.53 37.66
N THR A 950 -7.17 16.83 38.74
CA THR A 950 -8.42 16.16 39.11
C THR A 950 -9.49 16.32 38.02
N ALA A 951 -9.65 17.51 37.45
CA ALA A 951 -10.62 17.76 36.38
C ALA A 951 -10.34 16.89 35.14
N PHE A 952 -9.08 16.73 34.74
CA PHE A 952 -8.71 15.83 33.64
C PHE A 952 -9.03 14.37 33.95
N TRP A 953 -8.73 13.89 35.16
CA TRP A 953 -8.95 12.49 35.50
C TRP A 953 -10.43 12.16 35.76
N VAL A 954 -11.21 13.07 36.35
CA VAL A 954 -12.66 12.89 36.53
C VAL A 954 -13.40 12.90 35.20
N SER A 955 -12.94 13.70 34.22
CA SER A 955 -13.51 13.71 32.88
C SER A 955 -13.10 12.51 32.00
N SER A 956 -12.19 11.65 32.49
CA SER A 956 -11.67 10.51 31.72
C SER A 956 -12.73 9.55 31.16
N PRO A 957 -13.84 9.19 31.86
CA PRO A 957 -14.87 8.31 31.30
C PRO A 957 -15.62 8.98 30.13
N TYR A 958 -15.90 10.28 30.25
CA TYR A 958 -16.56 11.05 29.19
C TYR A 958 -15.65 11.21 27.97
N ILE A 959 -14.37 11.52 28.18
CA ILE A 959 -13.40 11.64 27.10
C ILE A 959 -13.22 10.28 26.40
N ALA A 960 -13.11 9.18 27.15
CA ALA A 960 -13.02 7.82 26.61
C ALA A 960 -14.22 7.46 25.72
N TYR A 961 -15.43 7.84 26.14
CA TYR A 961 -16.64 7.71 25.33
C TYR A 961 -16.55 8.54 24.03
N CYS A 962 -16.20 9.83 24.12
CA CYS A 962 -16.11 10.70 22.95
C CYS A 962 -15.10 10.21 21.91
N VAL A 963 -13.91 9.78 22.35
CA VAL A 963 -12.88 9.27 21.43
C VAL A 963 -13.17 7.87 20.90
N GLY A 964 -13.91 7.05 21.67
CA GLY A 964 -14.29 5.69 21.31
C GLY A 964 -15.51 5.58 20.40
N ARG A 965 -16.20 6.69 20.10
CA ARG A 965 -17.34 6.69 19.17
C ARG A 965 -16.90 6.27 17.76
N PRO A 966 -17.68 5.43 17.07
CA PRO A 966 -17.45 5.12 15.67
C PRO A 966 -17.41 6.41 14.86
N LYS A 967 -16.43 6.54 13.96
CA LYS A 967 -16.44 7.63 12.98
C LYS A 967 -17.59 7.39 12.02
N GLY A 968 -18.73 8.02 12.28
CA GLY A 968 -19.82 8.04 11.32
C GLY A 968 -19.35 8.65 10.00
N LYS A 969 -19.72 8.04 8.88
CA LYS A 969 -19.61 8.68 7.57
C LYS A 969 -20.46 9.97 7.64
N LYS A 970 -19.81 11.13 7.79
CA LYS A 970 -20.50 12.40 7.62
C LYS A 970 -20.79 12.56 6.14
N ILE A 971 -22.01 12.24 5.73
CA ILE A 971 -22.50 12.63 4.42
C ILE A 971 -22.68 14.15 4.48
N PRO A 972 -21.90 14.94 3.72
CA PRO A 972 -22.07 16.38 3.72
C PRO A 972 -23.47 16.70 3.21
N MET A 973 -24.20 17.55 3.95
CA MET A 973 -25.46 18.09 3.45
C MET A 973 -25.12 19.16 2.43
N LEU A 974 -25.24 18.82 1.15
CA LEU A 974 -24.99 19.73 0.04
C LEU A 974 -26.16 20.69 -0.11
N SER A 975 -25.89 21.96 -0.45
CA SER A 975 -26.96 22.88 -0.85
C SER A 975 -27.55 22.49 -2.21
N GLU A 976 -28.78 22.92 -2.50
CA GLU A 976 -29.41 22.69 -3.81
C GLU A 976 -28.52 23.18 -4.98
N ASP A 977 -27.88 24.34 -4.83
CA ASP A 977 -26.94 24.87 -5.83
C ASP A 977 -25.72 23.94 -6.04
N GLN A 978 -25.20 23.35 -4.97
CA GLN A 978 -24.10 22.40 -5.05
C GLN A 978 -24.54 21.10 -5.73
N ILE A 979 -25.74 20.61 -5.41
CA ILE A 979 -26.33 19.42 -6.04
C ILE A 979 -26.52 19.68 -7.54
N LEU A 980 -27.14 20.81 -7.91
CA LEU A 980 -27.32 21.23 -9.30
C LEU A 980 -25.99 21.31 -10.05
N LYS A 981 -24.97 21.95 -9.45
CA LYS A 981 -23.64 22.07 -10.06
C LYS A 981 -22.98 20.70 -10.28
N ILE A 982 -23.06 19.80 -9.29
CA ILE A 982 -22.48 18.45 -9.41
C ILE A 982 -23.22 17.64 -10.48
N ARG A 983 -24.55 17.71 -10.52
CA ARG A 983 -25.37 17.04 -11.54
C ARG A 983 -25.11 17.58 -12.94
N PHE A 984 -24.92 18.89 -13.09
CA PHE A 984 -24.51 19.49 -14.36
C PHE A 984 -23.14 18.97 -14.83
N ILE A 985 -22.15 18.91 -13.93
CA ILE A 985 -20.82 18.33 -14.23
C ILE A 985 -20.97 16.84 -14.60
N ALA A 986 -21.81 16.09 -13.87
CA ALA A 986 -22.05 14.68 -14.14
C ALA A 986 -22.66 14.45 -15.53
N ARG A 987 -23.69 15.22 -15.92
CA ARG A 987 -24.29 15.15 -17.27
C ARG A 987 -23.27 15.45 -18.36
N ARG A 988 -22.49 16.52 -18.21
CA ARG A 988 -21.41 16.87 -19.16
C ARG A 988 -20.32 15.79 -19.25
N THR A 989 -20.01 15.16 -18.12
CA THR A 989 -19.03 14.06 -18.08
C THR A 989 -19.59 12.82 -18.76
N TRP A 990 -20.86 12.48 -18.54
CA TRP A 990 -21.51 11.36 -19.21
C TRP A 990 -21.59 11.54 -20.72
N LYS A 991 -21.78 12.77 -21.21
CA LYS A 991 -21.80 13.10 -22.64
C LYS A 991 -20.56 12.58 -23.40
N TYR A 992 -19.40 12.55 -22.73
CA TYR A 992 -18.19 11.91 -23.27
C TYR A 992 -18.43 10.44 -23.66
N PHE A 993 -19.02 9.64 -22.77
CA PHE A 993 -19.29 8.23 -23.05
C PHE A 993 -20.47 8.04 -24.01
N GLU A 994 -21.45 8.94 -23.93
CA GLU A 994 -22.62 8.93 -24.81
C GLU A 994 -22.23 9.09 -26.28
N ASP A 995 -21.34 10.04 -26.56
CA ASP A 995 -20.93 10.41 -27.92
C ASP A 995 -19.81 9.48 -28.44
N LEU A 996 -18.83 9.16 -27.59
CA LEU A 996 -17.61 8.45 -28.01
C LEU A 996 -17.71 6.92 -27.89
N VAL A 997 -18.65 6.38 -27.11
CA VAL A 997 -18.83 4.93 -26.97
C VAL A 997 -20.03 4.49 -27.79
N ASN A 998 -19.75 4.15 -29.04
CA ASN A 998 -20.73 3.78 -30.06
C ASN A 998 -20.22 2.57 -30.87
N GLU A 999 -20.99 2.17 -31.89
CA GLU A 999 -20.68 1.00 -32.72
C GLU A 999 -19.34 1.11 -33.47
N ASN A 1000 -18.94 2.31 -33.92
CA ASN A 1000 -17.68 2.51 -34.65
C ASN A 1000 -16.45 2.23 -33.78
N GLU A 1001 -16.56 2.47 -32.48
CA GLU A 1001 -15.52 2.17 -31.48
C GLU A 1001 -15.77 0.82 -30.79
N ASN A 1002 -16.61 -0.05 -31.38
CA ASN A 1002 -17.01 -1.35 -30.85
C ASN A 1002 -17.53 -1.31 -29.40
N TRP A 1003 -18.18 -0.20 -29.01
CA TRP A 1003 -18.65 0.03 -27.64
C TRP A 1003 -17.54 0.04 -26.59
N LEU A 1004 -16.32 0.43 -26.98
CA LEU A 1004 -15.19 0.61 -26.08
C LEU A 1004 -14.89 2.11 -25.87
N PRO A 1005 -14.58 2.54 -24.63
CA PRO A 1005 -14.22 3.93 -24.35
C PRO A 1005 -12.82 4.25 -24.85
N PRO A 1006 -12.61 5.36 -25.58
CA PRO A 1006 -11.28 5.82 -25.91
C PRO A 1006 -10.52 6.25 -24.64
N ASP A 1007 -9.20 6.17 -24.69
CA ASP A 1007 -8.33 6.53 -23.58
C ASP A 1007 -8.21 8.05 -23.39
N ASN A 1008 -8.24 8.79 -24.49
CA ASN A 1008 -8.28 10.23 -24.47
C ASN A 1008 -9.12 10.79 -25.63
N PHE A 1009 -9.60 12.01 -25.43
CA PHE A 1009 -10.22 12.83 -26.45
C PHE A 1009 -9.62 14.22 -26.34
N GLN A 1010 -9.08 14.73 -27.45
CA GLN A 1010 -8.43 16.01 -27.46
C GLN A 1010 -9.18 16.96 -28.39
N HIS A 1011 -9.79 17.97 -27.76
CA HIS A 1011 -10.56 19.01 -28.43
C HIS A 1011 -9.67 20.11 -29.01
N GLU A 1012 -8.55 20.43 -28.34
CA GLU A 1012 -7.61 21.48 -28.76
C GLU A 1012 -6.15 21.05 -28.63
N PRO A 1013 -5.38 21.03 -29.74
CA PRO A 1013 -5.85 21.00 -31.15
C PRO A 1013 -6.77 19.79 -31.42
N PRO A 1014 -7.74 19.90 -32.36
CA PRO A 1014 -8.78 18.90 -32.60
C PRO A 1014 -8.20 17.66 -33.27
N THR A 1015 -7.55 16.82 -32.46
CA THR A 1015 -6.95 15.54 -32.86
C THR A 1015 -7.93 14.38 -32.71
N GLY A 1016 -9.08 14.62 -32.07
CA GLY A 1016 -10.17 13.66 -31.97
C GLY A 1016 -9.96 12.66 -30.82
N ALA A 1017 -10.63 11.51 -30.92
CA ALA A 1017 -10.48 10.41 -29.97
C ALA A 1017 -9.25 9.56 -30.33
N ALA A 1018 -8.42 9.20 -29.36
CA ALA A 1018 -7.46 8.14 -29.61
C ALA A 1018 -8.19 6.81 -29.68
N HIS A 1019 -8.03 6.11 -30.80
CA HIS A 1019 -8.58 4.76 -31.01
C HIS A 1019 -7.82 3.70 -30.20
N ARG A 1020 -7.76 3.86 -28.88
CA ARG A 1020 -7.13 2.94 -27.93
C ARG A 1020 -7.90 2.91 -26.61
N THR A 1021 -7.95 1.76 -25.95
CA THR A 1021 -8.58 1.61 -24.63
C THR A 1021 -7.77 0.66 -23.73
N SER A 1022 -8.03 0.73 -22.42
CA SER A 1022 -7.44 -0.13 -21.40
C SER A 1022 -8.51 -0.86 -20.59
N PRO A 1023 -8.18 -1.97 -19.90
CA PRO A 1023 -9.13 -2.66 -19.02
C PRO A 1023 -9.74 -1.75 -17.95
N THR A 1024 -8.97 -0.82 -17.37
CA THR A 1024 -9.48 0.17 -16.41
C THR A 1024 -10.52 1.08 -17.05
N ASN A 1025 -10.26 1.61 -18.25
CA ASN A 1025 -11.19 2.51 -18.92
C ASN A 1025 -12.50 1.81 -19.26
N ILE A 1026 -12.44 0.55 -19.71
CA ILE A 1026 -13.64 -0.27 -19.97
C ILE A 1026 -14.47 -0.44 -18.70
N GLY A 1027 -13.83 -0.76 -17.58
CA GLY A 1027 -14.52 -0.88 -16.29
C GLY A 1027 -15.15 0.44 -15.82
N LEU A 1028 -14.44 1.56 -15.96
CA LEU A 1028 -14.97 2.90 -15.66
C LEU A 1028 -16.16 3.27 -16.54
N HIS A 1029 -16.15 2.89 -17.82
CA HIS A 1029 -17.29 3.08 -18.70
C HIS A 1029 -18.51 2.29 -18.19
N LEU A 1030 -18.34 1.02 -17.82
CA LEU A 1030 -19.42 0.20 -17.27
C LEU A 1030 -20.01 0.81 -15.98
N MET A 1031 -19.16 1.37 -15.10
CA MET A 1031 -19.62 2.11 -13.91
C MET A 1031 -20.34 3.42 -14.27
N SER A 1032 -19.90 4.08 -15.33
CA SER A 1032 -20.54 5.30 -15.84
C SER A 1032 -21.92 5.00 -16.41
N VAL A 1033 -22.13 3.84 -17.06
CA VAL A 1033 -23.46 3.41 -17.53
C VAL A 1033 -24.43 3.21 -16.37
N LEU A 1034 -24.00 2.51 -15.30
CA LEU A 1034 -24.81 2.39 -14.08
C LEU A 1034 -25.12 3.75 -13.46
N SER A 1035 -24.10 4.60 -13.32
CA SER A 1035 -24.26 5.95 -12.76
C SER A 1035 -25.22 6.82 -13.59
N ALA A 1036 -25.17 6.70 -14.92
CA ALA A 1036 -26.07 7.42 -15.82
C ALA A 1036 -27.52 6.97 -15.63
N ARG A 1037 -27.74 5.67 -15.41
CA ARG A 1037 -29.07 5.15 -15.07
C ARG A 1037 -29.55 5.64 -13.70
N ASP A 1038 -28.67 5.63 -12.69
CA ASP A 1038 -28.96 6.10 -11.34
C ASP A 1038 -29.31 7.60 -11.27
N LEU A 1039 -28.68 8.39 -12.14
CA LEU A 1039 -28.94 9.82 -12.27
C LEU A 1039 -30.12 10.15 -13.18
N GLY A 1040 -30.68 9.15 -13.89
CA GLY A 1040 -31.81 9.31 -14.81
C GLY A 1040 -31.45 9.88 -16.19
N TYR A 1041 -30.18 9.82 -16.60
CA TYR A 1041 -29.74 10.27 -17.92
C TYR A 1041 -30.14 9.29 -19.04
N ILE A 1042 -30.26 8.01 -18.71
CA ILE A 1042 -30.70 6.94 -19.61
C ILE A 1042 -31.73 6.03 -18.91
N GLY A 1043 -32.58 5.38 -19.71
CA GLY A 1043 -33.49 4.32 -19.24
C GLY A 1043 -32.77 3.02 -18.90
N THR A 1044 -33.49 2.10 -18.26
CA THR A 1044 -32.98 0.78 -17.85
C THR A 1044 -32.60 -0.07 -19.05
N LEU A 1045 -33.41 -0.04 -20.11
CA LEU A 1045 -33.19 -0.81 -21.33
C LEU A 1045 -31.90 -0.36 -22.04
N ASN A 1046 -31.68 0.95 -22.17
CA ASN A 1046 -30.46 1.49 -22.79
C ASN A 1046 -29.21 1.11 -21.97
N ALA A 1047 -29.29 1.20 -20.64
CA ALA A 1047 -28.19 0.78 -19.77
C ALA A 1047 -27.81 -0.69 -20.00
N VAL A 1048 -28.81 -1.59 -20.05
CA VAL A 1048 -28.60 -3.02 -20.33
C VAL A 1048 -28.01 -3.25 -21.72
N GLU A 1049 -28.56 -2.62 -22.76
CA GLU A 1049 -28.07 -2.75 -24.14
C GLU A 1049 -26.59 -2.31 -24.25
N ARG A 1050 -26.21 -1.19 -23.62
CA ARG A 1050 -24.81 -0.73 -23.60
C ARG A 1050 -23.89 -1.69 -22.86
N ILE A 1051 -24.30 -2.17 -21.68
CA ILE A 1051 -23.53 -3.17 -20.92
C ILE A 1051 -23.33 -4.43 -21.75
N GLU A 1052 -24.42 -4.96 -22.34
CA GLU A 1052 -24.36 -6.19 -23.14
C GLU A 1052 -23.42 -6.04 -24.33
N ASN A 1053 -23.50 -4.93 -25.06
CA ASN A 1053 -22.64 -4.66 -26.20
C ASN A 1053 -21.16 -4.62 -25.80
N THR A 1054 -20.82 -3.92 -24.71
CA THR A 1054 -19.45 -3.85 -24.19
C THR A 1054 -18.93 -5.23 -23.76
N ILE A 1055 -19.75 -6.01 -23.05
CA ILE A 1055 -19.39 -7.38 -22.61
C ILE A 1055 -19.21 -8.31 -23.83
N ARG A 1056 -20.06 -8.20 -24.84
CA ARG A 1056 -19.94 -8.95 -26.10
C ARG A 1056 -18.64 -8.61 -26.82
N THR A 1057 -18.19 -7.36 -26.79
CA THR A 1057 -16.88 -6.95 -27.33
C THR A 1057 -15.72 -7.52 -26.50
N LEU A 1058 -15.79 -7.46 -25.16
CA LEU A 1058 -14.78 -8.06 -24.27
C LEU A 1058 -14.57 -9.56 -24.50
N ASN A 1059 -15.62 -10.28 -24.88
CA ASN A 1059 -15.54 -11.70 -25.22
C ASN A 1059 -14.75 -11.97 -26.52
N LYS A 1060 -14.67 -11.00 -27.43
CA LYS A 1060 -13.93 -11.09 -28.70
C LYS A 1060 -12.47 -10.67 -28.60
N LEU A 1061 -12.08 -9.93 -27.56
CA LEU A 1061 -10.71 -9.45 -27.40
C LEU A 1061 -9.73 -10.61 -27.16
N GLU A 1062 -8.56 -10.53 -27.79
CA GLU A 1062 -7.45 -11.44 -27.54
C GLU A 1062 -6.97 -11.31 -26.09
N LYS A 1063 -6.67 -12.43 -25.42
CA LYS A 1063 -6.29 -12.47 -23.99
C LYS A 1063 -5.02 -13.28 -23.81
N TRP A 1064 -4.22 -12.91 -22.82
CA TRP A 1064 -3.07 -13.70 -22.37
C TRP A 1064 -3.43 -14.45 -21.08
N LYS A 1065 -3.56 -15.79 -21.15
CA LYS A 1065 -3.91 -16.65 -20.01
C LYS A 1065 -5.15 -16.18 -19.24
N GLY A 1066 -6.15 -15.66 -19.95
CA GLY A 1066 -7.38 -15.11 -19.37
C GLY A 1066 -7.31 -13.62 -19.00
N HIS A 1067 -6.13 -13.01 -18.97
CA HIS A 1067 -5.97 -11.56 -18.75
C HIS A 1067 -6.06 -10.77 -20.05
N PHE A 1068 -6.61 -9.56 -19.95
CA PHE A 1068 -6.59 -8.59 -21.04
C PHE A 1068 -5.22 -7.90 -21.13
N TYR A 1069 -4.76 -7.63 -22.35
CA TYR A 1069 -3.61 -6.76 -22.60
C TYR A 1069 -3.93 -5.32 -22.19
N ASN A 1070 -2.89 -4.52 -21.97
CA ASN A 1070 -3.09 -3.15 -21.48
C ASN A 1070 -3.77 -2.22 -22.49
N TRP A 1071 -3.55 -2.45 -23.78
CA TRP A 1071 -4.02 -1.57 -24.84
C TRP A 1071 -4.65 -2.36 -25.98
N TYR A 1072 -5.86 -1.96 -26.35
CA TYR A 1072 -6.56 -2.44 -27.55
C TYR A 1072 -6.93 -1.26 -28.43
N ASN A 1073 -6.85 -1.44 -29.74
CA ASN A 1073 -7.45 -0.50 -30.67
C ASN A 1073 -8.97 -0.65 -30.64
N THR A 1074 -9.69 0.43 -30.40
CA THR A 1074 -11.15 0.44 -30.23
C THR A 1074 -11.90 0.19 -31.54
N ALA A 1075 -11.34 0.58 -32.69
CA ALA A 1075 -11.98 0.40 -34.00
C ALA A 1075 -11.84 -1.02 -34.56
N ASN A 1076 -10.73 -1.71 -34.31
CA ASN A 1076 -10.44 -3.03 -34.91
C ASN A 1076 -10.15 -4.16 -33.90
N LEU A 1077 -10.22 -3.89 -32.60
CA LEU A 1077 -10.05 -4.85 -31.50
C LEU A 1077 -8.67 -5.49 -31.36
N LYS A 1078 -7.68 -5.07 -32.17
CA LYS A 1078 -6.32 -5.63 -32.08
C LYS A 1078 -5.58 -5.09 -30.85
N PRO A 1079 -4.85 -5.95 -30.13
CA PRO A 1079 -3.89 -5.49 -29.12
C PRO A 1079 -2.85 -4.53 -29.72
N LEU A 1080 -2.50 -3.48 -28.99
CA LEU A 1080 -1.50 -2.49 -29.41
C LEU A 1080 -0.13 -2.83 -28.82
N HIS A 1081 0.92 -2.78 -29.65
CA HIS A 1081 2.28 -3.05 -29.21
C HIS A 1081 2.90 -1.86 -28.45
N PRO A 1082 3.76 -2.12 -27.44
CA PRO A 1082 4.19 -3.43 -26.95
C PRO A 1082 3.07 -4.16 -26.19
N LEU A 1083 2.98 -5.48 -26.37
CA LEU A 1083 2.00 -6.31 -25.68
C LEU A 1083 2.47 -6.56 -24.25
N TYR A 1084 1.69 -6.14 -23.26
CA TYR A 1084 1.90 -6.47 -21.87
C TYR A 1084 0.57 -6.54 -21.12
N VAL A 1085 0.59 -7.21 -19.98
CA VAL A 1085 -0.55 -7.30 -19.07
C VAL A 1085 -0.27 -6.44 -17.84
N SER A 1086 -1.15 -5.48 -17.56
CA SER A 1086 -1.16 -4.74 -16.31
C SER A 1086 -2.05 -5.44 -15.30
N THR A 1087 -1.46 -5.90 -14.20
CA THR A 1087 -2.20 -6.51 -13.09
C THR A 1087 -3.09 -5.49 -12.38
N VAL A 1088 -2.69 -4.21 -12.36
CA VAL A 1088 -3.48 -3.10 -11.80
C VAL A 1088 -4.73 -2.87 -12.63
N ASP A 1089 -4.61 -2.77 -13.96
CA ASP A 1089 -5.77 -2.46 -14.80
C ASP A 1089 -6.76 -3.61 -14.89
N ASN A 1090 -6.26 -4.84 -14.99
CA ASN A 1090 -7.11 -6.02 -14.92
C ASN A 1090 -7.77 -6.14 -13.53
N GLY A 1091 -7.04 -5.81 -12.45
CA GLY A 1091 -7.58 -5.79 -11.09
C GLY A 1091 -8.70 -4.77 -10.92
N ASN A 1092 -8.53 -3.56 -11.46
CA ASN A 1092 -9.57 -2.53 -11.50
C ASN A 1092 -10.81 -3.02 -12.24
N LEU A 1093 -10.64 -3.58 -13.45
CA LEU A 1093 -11.74 -4.14 -14.23
C LEU A 1093 -12.51 -5.19 -13.43
N VAL A 1094 -11.84 -6.13 -12.75
CA VAL A 1094 -12.50 -7.13 -11.91
C VAL A 1094 -13.31 -6.47 -10.78
N GLY A 1095 -12.75 -5.47 -10.09
CA GLY A 1095 -13.47 -4.71 -9.06
C GLY A 1095 -14.71 -4.00 -9.60
N TYR A 1096 -14.62 -3.43 -10.80
CA TYR A 1096 -15.77 -2.83 -11.48
C TYR A 1096 -16.80 -3.86 -11.92
N LEU A 1097 -16.39 -5.05 -12.39
CA LEU A 1097 -17.32 -6.12 -12.77
C LEU A 1097 -18.09 -6.67 -11.56
N ILE A 1098 -17.45 -6.80 -10.39
CA ILE A 1098 -18.14 -7.17 -9.14
C ILE A 1098 -19.22 -6.13 -8.81
N THR A 1099 -18.87 -4.84 -8.90
CA THR A 1099 -19.82 -3.74 -8.68
C THR A 1099 -20.93 -3.75 -9.72
N LEU A 1100 -20.61 -4.07 -10.98
CA LEU A 1100 -21.57 -4.16 -12.08
C LEU A 1100 -22.61 -5.24 -11.82
N ILE A 1101 -22.19 -6.42 -11.37
CA ILE A 1101 -23.10 -7.54 -11.03
C ILE A 1101 -24.11 -7.09 -9.97
N GLN A 1102 -23.64 -6.47 -8.89
CA GLN A 1102 -24.51 -5.96 -7.83
C GLN A 1102 -25.44 -4.85 -8.32
N GLY A 1103 -24.95 -3.94 -9.17
CA GLY A 1103 -25.79 -2.91 -9.78
C GLY A 1103 -26.87 -3.48 -10.68
N VAL A 1104 -26.58 -4.50 -11.49
CA VAL A 1104 -27.58 -5.18 -12.33
C VAL A 1104 -28.62 -5.91 -11.49
N GLU A 1105 -28.22 -6.58 -10.39
CA GLU A 1105 -29.15 -7.19 -9.43
C GLU A 1105 -30.07 -6.17 -8.77
N GLU A 1106 -29.56 -4.97 -8.46
CA GLU A 1106 -30.37 -3.85 -7.96
C GLU A 1106 -31.36 -3.36 -9.04
N LEU A 1107 -30.90 -3.16 -10.28
CA LEU A 1107 -31.73 -2.66 -11.39
C LEU A 1107 -32.95 -3.55 -11.68
N LEU A 1108 -32.86 -4.87 -11.45
CA LEU A 1108 -34.00 -5.78 -11.56
C LEU A 1108 -35.12 -5.41 -10.57
N LYS A 1109 -34.75 -5.01 -9.35
CA LYS A 1109 -35.68 -4.72 -8.25
C LYS A 1109 -36.13 -3.27 -8.25
N ARG A 1110 -35.31 -2.37 -8.81
CA ARG A 1110 -35.57 -0.93 -8.85
C ARG A 1110 -36.74 -0.60 -9.78
N PRO A 1111 -37.59 0.39 -9.43
CA PRO A 1111 -38.62 0.87 -10.34
C PRO A 1111 -38.07 1.39 -11.66
N LEU A 1112 -38.75 1.09 -12.77
CA LEU A 1112 -38.41 1.59 -14.10
C LEU A 1112 -38.51 3.12 -14.17
N ILE A 1113 -39.56 3.67 -13.54
CA ILE A 1113 -39.82 5.10 -13.47
C ILE A 1113 -39.62 5.55 -12.01
N GLY A 1114 -38.67 6.46 -11.82
CA GLY A 1114 -38.34 7.03 -10.52
C GLY A 1114 -38.09 8.53 -10.61
N LYS A 1115 -37.89 9.17 -9.45
CA LYS A 1115 -37.67 10.61 -9.36
C LYS A 1115 -36.38 11.05 -10.03
N GLU A 1116 -35.39 10.18 -10.02
CA GLU A 1116 -34.14 10.33 -10.75
C GLU A 1116 -34.35 10.60 -12.24
N CYS A 1117 -35.33 9.97 -12.90
CA CYS A 1117 -35.59 10.17 -14.33
C CYS A 1117 -36.06 11.60 -14.62
N VAL A 1118 -36.88 12.17 -13.73
CA VAL A 1118 -37.31 13.58 -13.81
C VAL A 1118 -36.14 14.53 -13.58
N TYR A 1119 -35.30 14.26 -12.58
CA TYR A 1119 -34.08 15.04 -12.37
C TYR A 1119 -33.11 14.93 -13.56
N GLY A 1120 -33.00 13.76 -14.19
CA GLY A 1120 -32.19 13.54 -15.37
C GLY A 1120 -32.67 14.36 -16.58
N LEU A 1121 -33.98 14.37 -16.85
CA LEU A 1121 -34.56 15.23 -17.89
C LEU A 1121 -34.28 16.71 -17.64
N ARG A 1122 -34.43 17.17 -16.38
CA ARG A 1122 -34.06 18.53 -15.98
C ARG A 1122 -32.59 18.82 -16.28
N ASP A 1123 -31.69 17.92 -15.91
CA ASP A 1123 -30.26 18.11 -16.12
C ASP A 1123 -29.89 18.14 -17.60
N ILE A 1124 -30.55 17.35 -18.45
CA ILE A 1124 -30.40 17.38 -19.91
C ILE A 1124 -30.84 18.74 -20.46
N ILE A 1125 -32.00 19.25 -20.04
CA ILE A 1125 -32.50 20.56 -20.48
C ILE A 1125 -31.51 21.68 -20.12
N ILE A 1126 -30.93 21.64 -18.91
CA ILE A 1126 -29.98 22.67 -18.47
C ILE A 1126 -28.63 22.52 -19.19
N ALA A 1127 -28.11 21.29 -19.32
CA ALA A 1127 -26.76 21.05 -19.80
C ALA A 1127 -26.62 20.96 -21.32
N ASP A 1128 -27.60 20.35 -22.01
CA ASP A 1128 -27.54 20.11 -23.45
C ASP A 1128 -28.35 21.11 -24.27
N CYS A 1129 -29.46 21.64 -23.72
CA CYS A 1129 -30.24 22.68 -24.39
C CYS A 1129 -29.81 24.10 -23.97
N GLU A 1130 -28.79 24.25 -23.12
CA GLU A 1130 -28.25 25.51 -22.60
C GLU A 1130 -29.30 26.46 -21.96
N LYS A 1131 -30.42 25.92 -21.46
CA LYS A 1131 -31.50 26.71 -20.86
C LYS A 1131 -31.19 27.04 -19.40
N THR A 1132 -31.06 28.33 -19.11
CA THR A 1132 -30.78 28.86 -17.75
C THR A 1132 -32.01 28.95 -16.85
N SER A 1133 -33.23 28.87 -17.41
CA SER A 1133 -34.50 28.94 -16.66
C SER A 1133 -35.48 27.83 -17.06
N LEU A 1134 -36.14 27.23 -16.07
CA LEU A 1134 -37.18 26.21 -16.23
C LEU A 1134 -38.60 26.79 -16.02
N GLU A 1135 -38.76 28.12 -16.02
CA GLU A 1135 -40.04 28.79 -15.72
C GLU A 1135 -41.19 28.37 -16.64
N HIS A 1136 -40.89 27.96 -17.88
CA HIS A 1136 -41.88 27.53 -18.86
C HIS A 1136 -42.27 26.03 -18.76
N GLN A 1137 -41.62 25.26 -17.87
CA GLN A 1137 -41.81 23.80 -17.71
C GLN A 1137 -42.71 23.46 -16.52
N SER A 1138 -43.98 23.87 -16.59
CA SER A 1138 -44.91 23.75 -15.45
C SER A 1138 -45.08 22.32 -14.94
N LEU A 1139 -45.22 21.33 -15.84
CA LEU A 1139 -45.41 19.93 -15.48
C LEU A 1139 -44.15 19.30 -14.89
N LEU A 1140 -42.97 19.61 -15.44
CA LEU A 1140 -41.67 19.18 -14.90
C LEU A 1140 -41.46 19.71 -13.47
N ASN A 1141 -41.77 21.00 -13.23
CA ASN A 1141 -41.63 21.63 -11.91
C ASN A 1141 -42.58 21.00 -10.88
N VAL A 1142 -43.79 20.60 -11.28
CA VAL A 1142 -44.70 19.84 -10.41
C VAL A 1142 -44.12 18.46 -10.08
N MET A 1143 -43.56 17.75 -11.06
CA MET A 1143 -43.01 16.40 -10.84
C MET A 1143 -41.71 16.41 -10.02
N LEU A 1144 -40.89 17.45 -10.13
CA LEU A 1144 -39.70 17.63 -9.30
C LEU A 1144 -40.05 17.71 -7.80
N ASN A 1145 -41.26 18.21 -7.47
CA ASN A 1145 -41.78 18.31 -6.12
C ASN A 1145 -42.58 17.08 -5.66
N SER A 1146 -42.92 16.15 -6.56
CA SER A 1146 -43.62 14.92 -6.19
C SER A 1146 -42.68 13.91 -5.52
N GLU A 1147 -43.22 13.10 -4.60
CA GLU A 1147 -42.50 11.99 -3.96
C GLU A 1147 -42.53 10.70 -4.78
N LYS A 1148 -43.62 10.48 -5.53
CA LYS A 1148 -43.81 9.30 -6.38
C LYS A 1148 -44.28 9.74 -7.76
N ILE A 1149 -43.84 9.01 -8.78
CA ILE A 1149 -44.24 9.27 -10.16
C ILE A 1149 -44.96 8.03 -10.67
N SER A 1150 -46.21 8.20 -11.04
CA SER A 1150 -47.00 7.16 -11.68
C SER A 1150 -46.62 7.01 -13.16
N VAL A 1151 -46.98 5.86 -13.74
CA VAL A 1151 -46.77 5.61 -15.18
C VAL A 1151 -47.50 6.66 -16.02
N THR A 1152 -48.72 7.03 -15.64
CA THR A 1152 -49.52 8.05 -16.33
C THR A 1152 -48.89 9.43 -16.28
N GLU A 1153 -48.38 9.85 -15.12
CA GLU A 1153 -47.70 11.14 -14.96
C GLU A 1153 -46.43 11.17 -15.81
N TRP A 1154 -45.61 10.12 -15.73
CA TRP A 1154 -44.40 10.04 -16.54
C TRP A 1154 -44.70 10.13 -18.04
N GLN A 1155 -45.70 9.40 -18.54
CA GLN A 1155 -46.13 9.50 -19.94
C GLN A 1155 -46.60 10.92 -20.30
N MET A 1156 -47.36 11.59 -19.43
CA MET A 1156 -47.79 12.98 -19.65
C MET A 1156 -46.60 13.94 -19.73
N LEU A 1157 -45.58 13.77 -18.87
CA LEU A 1157 -44.37 14.58 -18.89
C LEU A 1157 -43.58 14.39 -20.19
N LEU A 1158 -43.43 13.14 -20.63
CA LEU A 1158 -42.76 12.85 -21.90
C LEU A 1158 -43.52 13.47 -23.08
N ASP A 1159 -44.86 13.40 -23.09
CA ASP A 1159 -45.69 13.99 -24.14
C ASP A 1159 -45.61 15.53 -24.15
N ASP A 1160 -45.53 16.19 -22.98
CA ASP A 1160 -45.40 17.65 -22.81
C ASP A 1160 -44.04 18.20 -23.27
N LEU A 1161 -42.97 17.42 -23.03
CA LEU A 1161 -41.60 17.80 -23.38
C LEU A 1161 -41.25 17.51 -24.85
N LYS A 1162 -42.06 16.71 -25.54
CA LYS A 1162 -41.79 16.26 -26.91
C LYS A 1162 -41.91 17.40 -27.93
N GLY A 1163 -40.98 17.46 -28.88
CA GLY A 1163 -40.94 18.43 -29.96
C GLY A 1163 -40.35 19.79 -29.57
N GLN A 1164 -39.76 19.91 -28.37
CA GLN A 1164 -39.16 21.16 -27.90
C GLN A 1164 -37.71 21.34 -28.35
N GLU A 1165 -36.89 20.28 -28.33
CA GLU A 1165 -35.46 20.30 -28.69
C GLU A 1165 -35.04 18.89 -29.16
N GLU A 1166 -34.16 18.81 -30.17
CA GLU A 1166 -33.75 17.52 -30.78
C GLU A 1166 -33.03 16.58 -29.80
N ALA A 1167 -32.13 17.13 -28.95
CA ALA A 1167 -31.41 16.34 -27.95
C ALA A 1167 -32.35 15.72 -26.90
N LEU A 1168 -33.44 16.42 -26.57
CA LEU A 1168 -34.46 15.96 -25.63
C LEU A 1168 -35.36 14.91 -26.28
N ASP A 1169 -35.73 15.10 -27.54
CA ASP A 1169 -36.57 14.16 -28.30
C ASP A 1169 -35.92 12.79 -28.46
N ASN A 1170 -34.61 12.74 -28.71
CA ASN A 1170 -33.87 11.48 -28.75
C ASN A 1170 -33.96 10.71 -27.42
N ARG A 1171 -33.91 11.43 -26.29
CA ARG A 1171 -34.02 10.83 -24.95
C ARG A 1171 -35.45 10.39 -24.64
N ILE A 1172 -36.45 11.19 -25.03
CA ILE A 1172 -37.86 10.83 -24.90
C ILE A 1172 -38.16 9.56 -25.71
N ALA A 1173 -37.63 9.44 -26.93
CA ALA A 1173 -37.82 8.26 -27.78
C ALA A 1173 -37.28 6.98 -27.13
N GLU A 1174 -36.14 7.05 -26.44
CA GLU A 1174 -35.60 5.92 -25.67
C GLU A 1174 -36.53 5.51 -24.51
N TYR A 1175 -37.06 6.48 -23.75
CA TYR A 1175 -38.03 6.20 -22.70
C TYR A 1175 -39.35 5.65 -23.27
N GLU A 1176 -39.84 6.16 -24.39
CA GLU A 1176 -41.02 5.62 -25.06
C GLU A 1176 -40.80 4.18 -25.54
N ARG A 1177 -39.60 3.85 -26.06
CA ARG A 1177 -39.24 2.48 -26.44
C ARG A 1177 -39.28 1.54 -25.23
N GLU A 1178 -38.75 1.98 -24.09
CA GLU A 1178 -38.80 1.22 -22.84
C GLU A 1178 -40.24 1.02 -22.34
N LEU A 1179 -41.06 2.07 -22.34
CA LEU A 1179 -42.47 1.99 -21.97
C LEU A 1179 -43.25 1.06 -22.89
N ASN A 1180 -43.05 1.15 -24.20
CA ASN A 1180 -43.74 0.29 -25.16
C ASN A 1180 -43.37 -1.19 -24.99
N LEU A 1181 -42.13 -1.48 -24.58
CA LEU A 1181 -41.67 -2.86 -24.37
C LEU A 1181 -42.17 -3.43 -23.04
N LEU A 1182 -42.03 -2.68 -21.95
CA LEU A 1182 -42.23 -3.20 -20.59
C LEU A 1182 -43.59 -2.84 -19.99
N ILE A 1183 -44.19 -1.74 -20.44
CA ILE A 1183 -45.46 -1.19 -19.94
C ILE A 1183 -46.34 -0.72 -21.13
N PRO A 1184 -46.67 -1.60 -22.10
CA PRO A 1184 -47.36 -1.21 -23.33
C PRO A 1184 -48.75 -0.59 -23.09
N TRP A 1185 -49.32 -0.78 -21.90
CA TRP A 1185 -50.60 -0.19 -21.49
C TRP A 1185 -50.51 1.24 -20.97
N ALA A 1186 -49.31 1.85 -20.85
CA ALA A 1186 -49.12 3.19 -20.29
C ALA A 1186 -50.06 4.24 -20.94
N LYS A 1187 -50.16 4.25 -22.27
CA LYS A 1187 -51.05 5.16 -23.02
C LYS A 1187 -52.54 4.84 -22.86
N LEU A 1188 -52.89 3.58 -22.54
CA LEU A 1188 -54.27 3.17 -22.30
C LEU A 1188 -54.77 3.67 -20.93
N LEU A 1189 -53.88 3.75 -19.94
CA LEU A 1189 -54.22 4.26 -18.61
C LEU A 1189 -54.72 5.72 -18.63
N GLN A 1190 -54.28 6.51 -19.61
CA GLN A 1190 -54.75 7.90 -19.80
C GLN A 1190 -56.16 7.99 -20.41
N LYS A 1191 -56.70 6.90 -20.98
CA LYS A 1191 -57.94 6.88 -21.78
C LYS A 1191 -59.08 6.09 -21.13
N ILE A 1192 -59.04 5.90 -19.82
CA ILE A 1192 -60.03 5.07 -19.12
C ILE A 1192 -61.39 5.81 -19.09
N PRO A 1193 -62.49 5.18 -19.52
CA PRO A 1193 -63.81 5.80 -19.50
C PRO A 1193 -64.26 6.19 -18.07
N ALA A 1194 -64.76 7.42 -17.91
CA ALA A 1194 -65.25 7.92 -16.61
C ALA A 1194 -66.29 7.03 -15.90
N PRO A 1195 -67.22 6.34 -16.60
CA PRO A 1195 -68.18 5.43 -15.95
C PRO A 1195 -67.52 4.25 -15.23
N LEU A 1196 -66.32 3.83 -15.67
CA LEU A 1196 -65.57 2.71 -15.08
C LEU A 1196 -64.68 3.14 -13.91
N LEU A 1197 -64.52 4.45 -13.70
CA LEU A 1197 -63.82 5.02 -12.55
C LEU A 1197 -64.78 5.38 -11.41
N ASN A 1198 -66.09 5.35 -11.65
CA ASN A 1198 -67.11 5.71 -10.66
C ASN A 1198 -67.65 4.48 -9.90
N GLU A 1199 -67.14 4.24 -8.70
CA GLU A 1199 -67.54 3.13 -7.81
C GLU A 1199 -68.98 3.24 -7.27
N LYS A 1200 -69.70 4.33 -7.59
CA LYS A 1200 -71.11 4.54 -7.20
C LYS A 1200 -72.09 4.37 -8.37
N GLY A 1201 -71.62 4.00 -9.56
CA GLY A 1201 -72.43 3.84 -10.78
C GLY A 1201 -72.93 2.42 -11.07
N ALA A 1202 -73.51 2.23 -12.26
CA ALA A 1202 -74.04 0.95 -12.76
C ALA A 1202 -73.01 -0.20 -12.80
N TYR A 1203 -71.72 0.14 -12.90
CA TYR A 1203 -70.61 -0.80 -13.01
C TYR A 1203 -69.83 -0.98 -11.70
N LYS A 1204 -70.46 -0.84 -10.54
CA LYS A 1204 -69.77 -0.79 -9.24
C LYS A 1204 -68.75 -1.92 -9.02
N ASN A 1205 -69.08 -3.17 -9.33
CA ASN A 1205 -68.17 -4.30 -9.07
C ASN A 1205 -66.99 -4.30 -10.07
N ALA A 1206 -67.26 -3.95 -11.32
CA ALA A 1206 -66.22 -3.79 -12.33
C ALA A 1206 -65.31 -2.58 -12.02
N ALA A 1207 -65.87 -1.46 -11.58
CA ALA A 1207 -65.14 -0.25 -11.20
C ALA A 1207 -64.22 -0.49 -10.00
N GLN A 1208 -64.68 -1.20 -8.97
CA GLN A 1208 -63.84 -1.54 -7.81
C GLN A 1208 -62.65 -2.44 -8.21
N LYS A 1209 -62.88 -3.51 -8.97
CA LYS A 1209 -61.80 -4.39 -9.45
C LYS A 1209 -60.87 -3.69 -10.44
N LEU A 1210 -61.40 -2.79 -11.26
CA LEU A 1210 -60.59 -1.97 -12.15
C LEU A 1210 -59.72 -1.01 -11.33
N SER A 1211 -60.25 -0.36 -10.30
CA SER A 1211 -59.50 0.51 -9.37
C SER A 1211 -58.31 -0.22 -8.74
N GLU A 1212 -58.53 -1.44 -8.21
CA GLU A 1212 -57.47 -2.31 -7.67
C GLU A 1212 -56.42 -2.68 -8.72
N LEU A 1213 -56.85 -3.01 -9.94
CA LEU A 1213 -55.96 -3.33 -11.06
C LEU A 1213 -55.15 -2.10 -11.49
N LEU A 1214 -55.77 -0.92 -11.57
CA LEU A 1214 -55.11 0.34 -11.92
C LEU A 1214 -54.07 0.75 -10.90
N GLN A 1215 -54.32 0.51 -9.60
CA GLN A 1215 -53.32 0.74 -8.57
C GLN A 1215 -52.06 -0.11 -8.79
N LYS A 1216 -52.22 -1.35 -9.26
CA LYS A 1216 -51.10 -2.22 -9.63
C LYS A 1216 -50.42 -1.79 -10.93
N LEU A 1217 -51.19 -1.42 -11.96
CA LEU A 1217 -50.68 -1.10 -13.30
C LEU A 1217 -50.10 0.32 -13.45
N ASN A 1218 -50.53 1.26 -12.61
CA ASN A 1218 -50.06 2.65 -12.62
C ASN A 1218 -49.04 2.95 -11.49
N GLY A 1219 -48.76 1.95 -10.66
CA GLY A 1219 -47.82 2.04 -9.55
C GLY A 1219 -46.35 2.03 -9.98
N SER A 1220 -45.47 1.93 -8.98
CA SER A 1220 -44.03 1.86 -9.18
C SER A 1220 -43.64 0.44 -9.64
N LEU A 1221 -43.50 0.26 -10.96
CA LEU A 1221 -43.24 -1.04 -11.59
C LEU A 1221 -41.75 -1.28 -11.77
N SER A 1222 -41.24 -2.41 -11.27
CA SER A 1222 -39.89 -2.93 -11.57
C SER A 1222 -39.95 -4.15 -12.48
N ILE A 1223 -38.83 -4.52 -13.09
CA ILE A 1223 -38.75 -5.73 -13.93
C ILE A 1223 -39.08 -6.98 -13.11
N GLN A 1224 -38.52 -7.08 -11.89
CA GLN A 1224 -38.81 -8.18 -10.96
C GLN A 1224 -40.29 -8.24 -10.60
N PHE A 1225 -40.92 -7.10 -10.29
CA PHE A 1225 -42.35 -7.06 -9.98
C PHE A 1225 -43.19 -7.55 -11.16
N LEU A 1226 -42.89 -7.06 -12.37
CA LEU A 1226 -43.59 -7.48 -13.59
C LEU A 1226 -43.44 -8.99 -13.82
N TYR A 1227 -42.23 -9.53 -13.63
CA TYR A 1227 -41.95 -10.96 -13.77
C TYR A 1227 -42.71 -11.81 -12.74
N ASP A 1228 -42.61 -11.47 -11.45
CA ASP A 1228 -43.21 -12.25 -10.35
C ASP A 1228 -44.74 -12.19 -10.35
N ASN A 1229 -45.32 -11.04 -10.73
CA ASN A 1229 -46.76 -10.78 -10.60
C ASN A 1229 -47.52 -10.86 -11.94
N TYR A 1230 -46.85 -11.24 -13.04
CA TYR A 1230 -47.45 -11.26 -14.37
C TYR A 1230 -48.77 -12.04 -14.42
N LEU A 1231 -48.78 -13.26 -13.87
CA LEU A 1231 -49.97 -14.13 -13.84
C LEU A 1231 -51.09 -13.55 -12.97
N GLU A 1232 -50.75 -12.90 -11.86
CA GLU A 1232 -51.76 -12.26 -11.00
C GLU A 1232 -52.40 -11.06 -11.67
N ILE A 1233 -51.60 -10.25 -12.38
CA ILE A 1233 -52.09 -9.11 -13.16
C ILE A 1233 -53.06 -9.61 -14.24
N LEU A 1234 -52.72 -10.68 -14.96
CA LEU A 1234 -53.61 -11.29 -15.96
C LEU A 1234 -54.91 -11.83 -15.35
N LYS A 1235 -54.84 -12.48 -14.18
CA LYS A 1235 -56.03 -12.96 -13.45
C LYS A 1235 -56.91 -11.80 -13.00
N ALA A 1236 -56.33 -10.72 -12.48
CA ALA A 1236 -57.05 -9.52 -12.08
C ALA A 1236 -57.74 -8.88 -13.29
N LEU A 1237 -57.05 -8.73 -14.42
CA LEU A 1237 -57.62 -8.24 -15.67
C LEU A 1237 -58.80 -9.10 -16.15
N SER A 1238 -58.63 -10.42 -16.20
CA SER A 1238 -59.71 -11.35 -16.56
C SER A 1238 -60.91 -11.24 -15.61
N GLY A 1239 -60.64 -11.12 -14.30
CA GLY A 1239 -61.66 -10.93 -13.27
C GLY A 1239 -62.41 -9.61 -13.39
N THR A 1240 -61.73 -8.53 -13.81
CA THR A 1240 -62.34 -7.22 -14.09
C THR A 1240 -63.21 -7.29 -15.34
N ILE A 1241 -62.74 -7.92 -16.43
CA ILE A 1241 -63.52 -8.13 -17.67
C ILE A 1241 -64.79 -8.94 -17.39
N ALA A 1242 -64.68 -10.04 -16.63
CA ALA A 1242 -65.83 -10.86 -16.28
C ALA A 1242 -66.87 -10.11 -15.42
N SER A 1243 -66.41 -9.25 -14.50
CA SER A 1243 -67.29 -8.36 -13.73
C SER A 1243 -67.96 -7.32 -14.64
N LEU A 1244 -67.22 -6.76 -15.60
CA LEU A 1244 -67.74 -5.78 -16.56
C LEU A 1244 -68.85 -6.38 -17.42
N THR A 1245 -68.67 -7.59 -17.96
CA THR A 1245 -69.70 -8.30 -18.72
C THR A 1245 -70.93 -8.60 -17.86
N ARG A 1246 -70.74 -8.94 -16.58
CA ARG A 1246 -71.84 -9.24 -15.66
C ARG A 1246 -72.63 -7.99 -15.28
N ASP A 1247 -71.95 -6.88 -15.01
CA ASP A 1247 -72.58 -5.61 -14.67
C ASP A 1247 -73.30 -5.02 -15.91
N ALA A 1248 -72.73 -5.14 -17.12
CA ALA A 1248 -73.38 -4.77 -18.38
C ALA A 1248 -74.71 -5.51 -18.60
N ASN A 1249 -74.75 -6.82 -18.32
CA ASN A 1249 -75.97 -7.62 -18.44
C ASN A 1249 -77.06 -7.29 -17.39
N ARG A 1250 -76.75 -6.51 -16.34
CA ARG A 1250 -77.68 -6.15 -15.25
C ARG A 1250 -78.26 -4.75 -15.38
N SER A 1251 -77.74 -3.91 -16.28
CA SER A 1251 -78.26 -2.56 -16.53
C SER A 1251 -79.18 -2.56 -17.76
N PRO A 1252 -80.50 -2.41 -17.60
CA PRO A 1252 -81.39 -2.27 -18.75
C PRO A 1252 -81.28 -0.84 -19.29
N GLY A 1253 -80.58 -0.69 -20.42
CA GLY A 1253 -80.49 0.55 -21.17
C GLY A 1253 -79.11 1.21 -21.10
N PHE A 1254 -78.11 0.59 -21.73
CA PHE A 1254 -77.08 1.23 -22.57
C PHE A 1254 -76.31 0.18 -23.34
#